data_AF-A0A2V1AUQ6-F1
#
_entry.id   AF-A0A2V1AUQ6-F1
#
_cell.length_a   1.000
_cell.length_b   1.000
_cell.length_c   1.000
_cell.angle_alpha   90.00
_cell.angle_beta   90.00
_cell.angle_gamma   90.00
#
_symmetry.space_group_name_H-M   'P 1'
#
loop_
_entity.id
_entity.type
_entity.pdbx_description
1 polymer ?
#
loop_
_entity_poly.entity_id
_entity_poly.type
_entity_poly.pdbx_seq_one_letter_code
_entity_poly.pdbx_strand_id
1 'polypeptide(L)'
;MKVLNFARRLSKSAVTVSEEIRSALAEKSKPVVSLESTIITHGFPYPANIEMAKKVEEAVRSSGAVPATCAFIKGKPFVGLTETQLEQMAESKAVNKVSRRDVGVTMAQGLDGGTTIAGTMILSQLAGIKVFATGGLGGVHKDGHVTMDVSADLTELARTPVSVVCSGPKSILDIARTMEYLETQGVFVATLNDNNRSNVEIPGFFCRDSGVLSPYQFSSWKEAAAIVHNSNNVMGLTSSNLFCVPPPEDVALPSEFIEKVIVDATAKAAEQKISGKHLTPFLLKSVAEASDGKSVECNKNFVVNNAIAASHLARELLDIEAQGPKVNFVPSTSIKKDTPKAVSVEEPTKDVADKVDTLIIGSIALDTISVFDKEATMGDSNPGKSRSSVGGVGYNVSLAHKYASRGSTYRFISAVGDDFAGKSLLNELDKTHGDTSGIKVVPSSQTAQYTAMLDPQGELVLACADMTILEQPDNQAFLKEQIVRAQPGTIVVDCNFSPEMLSSLLQVVKRELQYEPKVIVEPTSAPKSSRIGQVNTKNLGVFPNNTISMITPTVAELASIHSTFSRRELFDDYDEWFPALDSLGINSQFREKMASQANKHEVLKFLLEKGVIQQCFQLIPYIPTIAVKLGKKGVVLVKLSTDVEAYKSIPTSSPYAPSFIYTSEGSMVEEQRVGVVIEYFPIPKANHDLNVVNVTGAGDTFLGVLSSHVSSYDWLSSEVKTIEQEWALWESIYNAQVASGLSIQSHEAISPEIKKLTTTH
;
A
#
# COMPACT_ATOMS: atom_id res chain seq x y z
N MET A 1 38.24 -12.59 12.75
CA MET A 1 38.01 -12.37 14.20
C MET A 1 37.17 -11.10 14.45
N LYS A 2 35.97 -11.00 13.85
CA LYS A 2 34.96 -9.94 14.11
C LYS A 2 33.54 -10.53 14.05
N VAL A 3 33.37 -11.73 14.61
CA VAL A 3 32.10 -12.48 14.69
C VAL A 3 31.37 -12.19 16.03
N LEU A 4 31.63 -11.05 16.67
CA LEU A 4 31.17 -10.80 18.05
C LEU A 4 30.52 -9.43 18.30
N ASN A 5 30.21 -8.63 17.27
CA ASN A 5 29.63 -7.29 17.46
C ASN A 5 28.19 -7.09 16.95
N PHE A 6 27.54 -8.11 16.36
CA PHE A 6 26.13 -7.97 15.95
C PHE A 6 25.13 -8.26 17.08
N ALA A 7 25.58 -8.78 18.22
CA ALA A 7 24.74 -9.04 19.38
C ALA A 7 24.55 -7.80 20.31
N ARG A 8 24.94 -6.58 19.88
CA ARG A 8 24.98 -5.42 20.79
C ARG A 8 24.39 -4.10 20.26
N ARG A 9 23.54 -4.15 19.23
CA ARG A 9 22.66 -3.00 18.85
C ARG A 9 21.16 -3.34 18.73
N LEU A 10 20.73 -4.50 19.24
CA LEU A 10 19.33 -4.75 19.61
C LEU A 10 19.16 -4.46 21.11
N SER A 11 18.87 -3.20 21.46
CA SER A 11 18.44 -2.77 22.79
C SER A 11 18.22 -1.26 22.71
N LYS A 12 17.01 -0.73 22.56
CA LYS A 12 15.81 -1.02 23.34
C LYS A 12 14.58 -0.84 22.46
N SER A 13 13.65 -1.81 22.50
CA SER A 13 12.25 -1.48 22.24
C SER A 13 11.90 -0.24 23.07
N ALA A 14 11.37 0.81 22.46
CA ALA A 14 10.91 1.99 23.19
C ALA A 14 9.83 1.62 24.23
N VAL A 15 9.14 0.49 24.00
CA VAL A 15 8.11 -0.09 24.86
C VAL A 15 8.68 -1.23 25.71
N THR A 16 8.38 -1.21 27.00
CA THR A 16 8.73 -2.28 27.95
C THR A 16 7.62 -3.33 27.95
N VAL A 17 7.85 -4.46 27.30
CA VAL A 17 6.91 -5.60 27.29
C VAL A 17 7.28 -6.58 28.39
N SER A 18 6.29 -7.01 29.19
CA SER A 18 6.49 -8.00 30.25
C SER A 18 6.97 -9.34 29.68
N GLU A 19 7.69 -10.13 30.51
CA GLU A 19 8.23 -11.41 30.05
C GLU A 19 7.12 -12.40 29.68
N GLU A 20 6.02 -12.45 30.45
CA GLU A 20 4.87 -13.31 30.16
C GLU A 20 4.31 -13.06 28.75
N ILE A 21 4.14 -11.79 28.37
CA ILE A 21 3.61 -11.40 27.05
C ILE A 21 4.64 -11.70 25.96
N ARG A 22 5.92 -11.41 26.23
CA ARG A 22 6.99 -11.70 25.27
C ARG A 22 7.06 -13.19 24.95
N SER A 23 6.98 -14.06 25.96
CA SER A 23 6.93 -15.50 25.78
C SER A 23 5.70 -15.94 24.99
N ALA A 24 4.50 -15.45 25.36
CA ALA A 24 3.26 -15.79 24.67
C ALA A 24 3.28 -15.43 23.17
N LEU A 25 3.80 -14.24 22.83
CA LEU A 25 3.92 -13.78 21.44
C LEU A 25 5.02 -14.51 20.66
N ALA A 26 6.17 -14.78 21.29
CA ALA A 26 7.29 -15.45 20.64
C ALA A 26 6.99 -16.92 20.34
N GLU A 27 6.37 -17.61 21.29
CA GLU A 27 6.01 -19.04 21.16
C GLU A 27 4.75 -19.26 20.33
N LYS A 28 3.94 -18.22 20.11
CA LYS A 28 2.59 -18.32 19.52
C LYS A 28 1.73 -19.39 20.20
N SER A 29 1.94 -19.60 21.50
CA SER A 29 1.35 -20.69 22.28
C SER A 29 0.08 -20.27 23.02
N LYS A 30 -0.07 -18.97 23.29
CA LYS A 30 -1.22 -18.41 24.00
C LYS A 30 -1.70 -17.11 23.35
N PRO A 31 -3.02 -16.89 23.23
CA PRO A 31 -3.56 -15.62 22.76
C PRO A 31 -3.25 -14.51 23.78
N VAL A 32 -3.02 -13.30 23.28
CA VAL A 32 -2.72 -12.12 24.10
C VAL A 32 -3.78 -11.06 23.83
N VAL A 33 -4.35 -10.47 24.89
CA VAL A 33 -5.37 -9.42 24.81
C VAL A 33 -4.85 -8.19 25.55
N SER A 34 -4.72 -7.06 24.86
CA SER A 34 -4.37 -5.81 25.50
C SER A 34 -5.55 -5.18 26.22
N LEU A 35 -5.25 -4.36 27.24
CA LEU A 35 -6.22 -3.66 28.09
C LEU A 35 -5.76 -2.21 28.29
N GLU A 36 -6.70 -1.26 28.31
CA GLU A 36 -6.38 0.15 28.56
C GLU A 36 -6.26 0.46 30.06
N SER A 37 -5.54 1.53 30.40
CA SER A 37 -5.39 2.00 31.79
C SER A 37 -6.15 3.28 32.10
N THR A 38 -6.79 3.93 31.11
CA THR A 38 -7.71 5.06 31.39
C THR A 38 -8.91 4.63 32.22
N ILE A 39 -9.46 3.43 31.99
CA ILE A 39 -10.54 2.89 32.82
C ILE A 39 -10.14 2.73 34.30
N ILE A 40 -8.85 2.46 34.56
CA ILE A 40 -8.29 2.30 35.90
C ILE A 40 -8.06 3.66 36.56
N THR A 41 -7.51 4.60 35.81
CA THR A 41 -7.02 5.89 36.35
C THR A 41 -8.09 6.97 36.38
N HIS A 42 -9.06 6.92 35.47
CA HIS A 42 -10.08 7.96 35.27
C HIS A 42 -11.51 7.38 35.14
N GLY A 43 -11.66 6.06 35.07
CA GLY A 43 -12.96 5.41 34.86
C GLY A 43 -13.71 5.08 36.15
N PHE A 44 -13.01 4.67 37.21
CA PHE A 44 -13.60 4.32 38.50
C PHE A 44 -12.81 4.95 39.67
N PRO A 45 -13.47 5.23 40.81
CA PRO A 45 -12.77 5.64 42.02
C PRO A 45 -12.03 4.45 42.65
N TYR A 46 -10.96 4.73 43.40
CA TYR A 46 -10.33 3.74 44.27
C TYR A 46 -11.23 3.36 45.45
N PRO A 47 -11.33 2.07 45.85
CA PRO A 47 -10.63 0.88 45.32
C PRO A 47 -11.35 0.16 44.16
N ALA A 48 -12.51 0.64 43.73
CA ALA A 48 -13.30 -0.02 42.69
C ALA A 48 -12.54 -0.11 41.34
N ASN A 49 -11.61 0.80 41.06
CA ASN A 49 -10.77 0.76 39.87
C ASN A 49 -9.78 -0.42 39.86
N ILE A 50 -9.08 -0.69 40.96
CA ILE A 50 -8.11 -1.79 41.04
C ILE A 50 -8.83 -3.14 41.10
N GLU A 51 -9.94 -3.23 41.83
CA GLU A 51 -10.80 -4.43 41.85
C GLU A 51 -11.26 -4.78 40.44
N MET A 52 -11.69 -3.76 39.68
CA MET A 52 -12.12 -3.92 38.32
C MET A 52 -10.98 -4.36 37.40
N ALA A 53 -9.80 -3.73 37.51
CA ALA A 53 -8.62 -4.11 36.73
C ALA A 53 -8.21 -5.57 36.96
N LYS A 54 -8.12 -5.98 38.24
CA LYS A 54 -7.80 -7.38 38.62
C LYS A 54 -8.87 -8.35 38.11
N LYS A 55 -10.15 -8.01 38.20
CA LYS A 55 -11.25 -8.84 37.70
C LYS A 55 -11.20 -9.02 36.17
N VAL A 56 -10.81 -7.99 35.44
CA VAL A 56 -10.67 -8.05 33.97
C VAL A 56 -9.46 -8.89 33.56
N GLU A 57 -8.29 -8.70 34.21
CA GLU A 57 -7.12 -9.54 33.95
C GLU A 57 -7.42 -11.02 34.26
N GLU A 58 -8.13 -11.30 35.35
CA GLU A 58 -8.55 -12.65 35.71
C GLU A 58 -9.52 -13.25 34.68
N ALA A 59 -10.46 -12.46 34.15
CA ALA A 59 -11.39 -12.92 33.12
C ALA A 59 -10.66 -13.32 31.81
N VAL A 60 -9.64 -12.56 31.41
CA VAL A 60 -8.76 -12.90 30.27
C VAL A 60 -8.00 -14.20 30.54
N ARG A 61 -7.41 -14.33 31.74
CA ARG A 61 -6.67 -15.54 32.16
C ARG A 61 -7.55 -16.79 32.19
N SER A 62 -8.71 -16.69 32.83
CA SER A 62 -9.72 -17.75 32.89
C SER A 62 -10.24 -18.17 31.51
N SER A 63 -10.17 -17.26 30.52
CA SER A 63 -10.53 -17.54 29.12
C SER A 63 -9.40 -18.18 28.30
N GLY A 64 -8.22 -18.41 28.91
CA GLY A 64 -7.05 -19.02 28.28
C GLY A 64 -6.14 -18.04 27.53
N ALA A 65 -6.29 -16.73 27.76
CA ALA A 65 -5.47 -15.69 27.16
C ALA A 65 -4.57 -15.00 28.20
N VAL A 66 -3.55 -14.28 27.73
CA VAL A 66 -2.64 -13.47 28.56
C VAL A 66 -3.07 -12.00 28.51
N PRO A 67 -3.40 -11.38 29.66
CA PRO A 67 -3.74 -9.96 29.71
C PRO A 67 -2.51 -9.07 29.57
N ALA A 68 -2.66 -7.98 28.81
CA ALA A 68 -1.60 -7.02 28.56
C ALA A 68 -2.09 -5.59 28.85
N THR A 69 -2.16 -5.23 30.14
CA THR A 69 -2.50 -3.86 30.55
C THR A 69 -1.41 -2.88 30.11
N CYS A 70 -1.80 -1.86 29.34
CA CYS A 70 -0.92 -0.87 28.75
C CYS A 70 -0.94 0.44 29.54
N ALA A 71 0.22 1.02 29.86
CA ALA A 71 0.32 2.31 30.55
C ALA A 71 1.70 2.97 30.33
N PHE A 72 1.84 4.21 30.79
CA PHE A 72 3.14 4.86 30.96
C PHE A 72 3.48 4.93 32.45
N ILE A 73 4.66 4.43 32.83
CA ILE A 73 5.19 4.56 34.20
C ILE A 73 6.44 5.42 34.12
N LYS A 74 6.43 6.59 34.76
CA LYS A 74 7.51 7.58 34.75
C LYS A 74 8.03 7.87 33.33
N GLY A 75 7.09 8.10 32.40
CA GLY A 75 7.34 8.39 30.99
C GLY A 75 7.82 7.20 30.16
N LYS A 76 7.88 5.98 30.71
CA LYS A 76 8.23 4.78 29.95
C LYS A 76 6.96 4.01 29.58
N PRO A 77 6.75 3.63 28.31
CA PRO A 77 5.60 2.83 27.94
C PRO A 77 5.80 1.38 28.39
N PHE A 78 4.78 0.81 29.02
CA PHE A 78 4.70 -0.57 29.48
C PHE A 78 3.52 -1.29 28.82
N VAL A 79 3.75 -2.56 28.46
CA VAL A 79 2.74 -3.50 27.97
C VAL A 79 2.83 -4.74 28.84
N GLY A 80 1.82 -4.94 29.69
CA GLY A 80 1.84 -5.87 30.81
C GLY A 80 2.40 -5.22 32.07
N LEU A 81 1.52 -4.80 32.97
CA LEU A 81 1.89 -4.25 34.27
C LEU A 81 2.07 -5.36 35.31
N THR A 82 2.98 -5.15 36.26
CA THR A 82 3.00 -5.95 37.48
C THR A 82 1.86 -5.52 38.41
N GLU A 83 1.50 -6.37 39.38
CA GLU A 83 0.50 -6.03 40.39
C GLU A 83 0.81 -4.71 41.11
N THR A 84 2.08 -4.50 41.50
CA THR A 84 2.52 -3.25 42.13
C THR A 84 2.39 -2.04 41.20
N GLN A 85 2.66 -2.19 39.90
CA GLN A 85 2.49 -1.11 38.93
C GLN A 85 1.01 -0.81 38.69
N LEU A 86 0.16 -1.84 38.67
CA LEU A 86 -1.28 -1.70 38.54
C LEU A 86 -1.87 -0.95 39.75
N GLU A 87 -1.43 -1.31 40.96
CA GLU A 87 -1.79 -0.62 42.21
C GLU A 87 -1.31 0.83 42.21
N GLN A 88 -0.06 1.09 41.78
CA GLN A 88 0.45 2.45 41.62
C GLN A 88 -0.45 3.29 40.70
N MET A 89 -0.86 2.74 39.55
CA MET A 89 -1.73 3.43 38.60
C MET A 89 -3.14 3.67 39.14
N ALA A 90 -3.64 2.78 39.99
CA ALA A 90 -4.97 2.90 40.59
C ALA A 90 -5.02 3.90 41.77
N GLU A 91 -3.95 4.01 42.55
CA GLU A 91 -3.87 4.91 43.72
C GLU A 91 -3.45 6.34 43.36
N SER A 92 -2.69 6.49 42.26
CA SER A 92 -2.13 7.79 41.88
C SER A 92 -3.22 8.79 41.48
N LYS A 93 -3.25 9.93 42.17
CA LYS A 93 -4.18 11.04 41.87
C LYS A 93 -3.71 11.93 40.72
N ALA A 94 -2.45 11.78 40.28
CA ALA A 94 -1.79 12.65 39.30
C ALA A 94 -1.31 11.84 38.09
N VAL A 95 -2.23 11.15 37.43
CA VAL A 95 -1.95 10.35 36.23
C VAL A 95 -2.40 11.12 34.99
N ASN A 96 -1.54 11.26 33.99
CA ASN A 96 -1.91 11.89 32.74
C ASN A 96 -2.86 10.97 31.94
N LYS A 97 -3.87 11.55 31.27
CA LYS A 97 -4.69 10.79 30.32
C LYS A 97 -4.02 10.83 28.95
N VAL A 98 -3.55 9.68 28.46
CA VAL A 98 -2.65 9.60 27.30
C VAL A 98 -3.38 9.10 26.06
N SER A 99 -3.75 10.02 25.17
CA SER A 99 -4.10 9.73 23.78
C SER A 99 -2.87 9.87 22.88
N ARG A 100 -3.02 9.70 21.55
CA ARG A 100 -1.89 9.74 20.61
C ARG A 100 -1.03 11.01 20.76
N ARG A 101 -1.65 12.18 20.84
CA ARG A 101 -0.93 13.46 20.94
C ARG A 101 -0.17 13.64 22.26
N ASP A 102 -0.58 12.89 23.29
CA ASP A 102 -0.07 13.03 24.65
C ASP A 102 1.12 12.10 24.92
N VAL A 103 1.41 11.16 24.01
CA VAL A 103 2.51 10.18 24.14
C VAL A 103 3.85 10.89 24.30
N GLY A 104 4.20 11.79 23.38
CA GLY A 104 5.49 12.48 23.39
C GLY A 104 5.73 13.31 24.66
N VAL A 105 4.73 14.07 25.10
CA VAL A 105 4.84 14.90 26.31
C VAL A 105 4.92 14.05 27.58
N THR A 106 4.16 12.96 27.67
CA THR A 106 4.20 12.02 28.80
C THR A 106 5.59 11.40 28.94
N MET A 107 6.18 10.98 27.81
CA MET A 107 7.54 10.42 27.78
C MET A 107 8.59 11.47 28.13
N ALA A 108 8.53 12.66 27.52
CA ALA A 108 9.50 13.73 27.73
C ALA A 108 9.52 14.25 29.18
N GLN A 109 8.36 14.29 29.84
CA GLN A 109 8.23 14.78 31.21
C GLN A 109 8.37 13.69 32.28
N GLY A 110 8.53 12.42 31.89
CA GLY A 110 8.66 11.34 32.85
C GLY A 110 7.40 11.12 33.69
N LEU A 111 6.20 11.33 33.12
CA LEU A 111 4.93 11.24 33.85
C LEU A 111 4.35 9.81 33.86
N ASP A 112 3.62 9.48 34.92
CA ASP A 112 2.70 8.34 34.90
C ASP A 112 1.49 8.69 34.02
N GLY A 113 1.05 7.74 33.18
CA GLY A 113 0.04 8.00 32.17
C GLY A 113 -0.87 6.81 31.90
N GLY A 114 -2.17 7.00 32.06
CA GLY A 114 -3.20 6.04 31.69
C GLY A 114 -3.55 6.19 30.21
N THR A 115 -3.41 5.12 29.42
CA THR A 115 -3.66 5.17 27.97
C THR A 115 -5.15 5.12 27.66
N THR A 116 -5.60 5.93 26.70
CA THR A 116 -6.94 5.78 26.09
C THR A 116 -6.96 4.61 25.12
N ILE A 117 -8.09 4.37 24.43
CA ILE A 117 -8.16 3.44 23.31
C ILE A 117 -7.04 3.73 22.30
N ALA A 118 -6.93 4.98 21.83
CA ALA A 118 -5.87 5.35 20.89
C ALA A 118 -4.45 5.04 21.40
N GLY A 119 -4.12 5.43 22.64
CA GLY A 119 -2.80 5.16 23.23
C GLY A 119 -2.53 3.67 23.40
N THR A 120 -3.54 2.89 23.79
CA THR A 120 -3.45 1.45 24.00
C THR A 120 -3.25 0.71 22.69
N MET A 121 -3.95 1.11 21.62
CA MET A 121 -3.76 0.54 20.27
C MET A 121 -2.32 0.74 19.77
N ILE A 122 -1.74 1.93 19.97
CA ILE A 122 -0.34 2.21 19.61
C ILE A 122 0.61 1.26 20.35
N LEU A 123 0.47 1.14 21.67
CA LEU A 123 1.33 0.27 22.46
C LEU A 123 1.13 -1.22 22.12
N SER A 124 -0.10 -1.62 21.82
CA SER A 124 -0.45 -2.98 21.40
C SER A 124 0.21 -3.33 20.07
N GLN A 125 0.12 -2.46 19.07
CA GLN A 125 0.76 -2.64 17.77
C GLN A 125 2.29 -2.74 17.90
N LEU A 126 2.90 -1.85 18.69
CA LEU A 126 4.34 -1.87 18.94
C LEU A 126 4.80 -3.13 19.67
N ALA A 127 3.94 -3.73 20.50
CA ALA A 127 4.19 -5.00 21.16
C ALA A 127 3.87 -6.23 20.29
N GLY A 128 3.17 -6.06 19.16
CA GLY A 128 2.72 -7.16 18.30
C GLY A 128 1.40 -7.82 18.73
N ILE A 129 0.62 -7.17 19.60
CA ILE A 129 -0.69 -7.63 20.07
C ILE A 129 -1.77 -7.21 19.08
N LYS A 130 -2.62 -8.16 18.66
CA LYS A 130 -3.62 -7.96 17.59
C LYS A 130 -5.05 -7.71 18.07
N VAL A 131 -5.34 -7.96 19.35
CA VAL A 131 -6.69 -7.85 19.92
C VAL A 131 -6.65 -7.03 21.20
N PHE A 132 -7.57 -6.08 21.31
CA PHE A 132 -7.72 -5.14 22.41
C PHE A 132 -9.16 -5.18 22.95
N ALA A 133 -9.33 -5.32 24.27
CA ALA A 133 -10.63 -5.21 24.93
C ALA A 133 -10.77 -3.89 25.67
N THR A 134 -11.92 -3.24 25.51
CA THR A 134 -12.28 -2.02 26.25
C THR A 134 -13.76 -2.01 26.63
N GLY A 135 -14.16 -1.04 27.45
CA GLY A 135 -15.57 -0.84 27.79
C GLY A 135 -16.36 -0.30 26.61
N GLY A 136 -16.06 0.93 26.18
CA GLY A 136 -16.83 1.60 25.14
C GLY A 136 -16.04 2.63 24.38
N LEU A 137 -16.35 2.76 23.11
CA LEU A 137 -15.62 3.58 22.16
C LEU A 137 -15.82 5.08 22.45
N GLY A 138 -14.81 5.90 22.17
CA GLY A 138 -15.03 7.32 21.88
C GLY A 138 -15.85 7.51 20.60
N GLY A 139 -16.13 8.74 20.20
CA GLY A 139 -16.92 8.94 18.99
C GLY A 139 -17.12 10.41 18.65
N VAL A 140 -18.06 10.65 17.74
CA VAL A 140 -18.54 11.99 17.41
C VAL A 140 -19.49 12.43 18.53
N HIS A 141 -19.27 13.61 19.11
CA HIS A 141 -20.21 14.16 20.09
C HIS A 141 -21.53 14.61 19.42
N LYS A 142 -22.63 14.76 20.19
CA LYS A 142 -23.97 15.12 19.65
C LYS A 142 -24.00 16.38 18.76
N ASP A 143 -23.13 17.35 19.02
CA ASP A 143 -22.95 18.55 18.19
C ASP A 143 -21.61 18.54 17.42
N GLY A 144 -21.04 17.37 17.18
CA GLY A 144 -19.71 17.19 16.57
C GLY A 144 -19.60 17.77 15.16
N HIS A 145 -20.71 17.79 14.41
CA HIS A 145 -20.78 18.42 13.08
C HIS A 145 -20.60 19.95 13.10
N VAL A 146 -20.80 20.61 14.25
CA VAL A 146 -20.56 22.05 14.44
C VAL A 146 -19.28 22.31 15.21
N THR A 147 -19.10 21.56 16.31
CA THR A 147 -17.99 21.76 17.26
C THR A 147 -16.69 21.11 16.83
N MET A 148 -16.77 20.13 15.91
CA MET A 148 -15.68 19.23 15.55
C MET A 148 -15.11 18.45 16.75
N ASP A 149 -15.91 18.29 17.82
CA ASP A 149 -15.55 17.45 18.97
C ASP A 149 -15.71 15.96 18.59
N VAL A 150 -14.64 15.41 18.04
CA VAL A 150 -14.53 14.02 17.56
C VAL A 150 -13.36 13.35 18.25
N SER A 151 -13.61 12.17 18.84
CA SER A 151 -12.55 11.42 19.54
C SER A 151 -11.44 10.98 18.58
N ALA A 152 -10.19 11.19 19.01
CA ALA A 152 -9.00 10.66 18.34
C ALA A 152 -8.99 9.13 18.22
N ASP A 153 -9.81 8.43 19.02
CA ASP A 153 -9.98 6.98 18.93
C ASP A 153 -10.45 6.54 17.53
N LEU A 154 -11.34 7.32 16.87
CA LEU A 154 -11.86 6.97 15.54
C LEU A 154 -10.78 7.04 14.47
N THR A 155 -9.94 8.07 14.51
CA THR A 155 -8.79 8.18 13.59
C THR A 155 -7.71 7.15 13.92
N GLU A 156 -7.58 6.71 15.18
CA GLU A 156 -6.66 5.62 15.51
C GLU A 156 -7.13 4.28 14.94
N LEU A 157 -8.43 3.99 15.04
CA LEU A 157 -9.05 2.84 14.38
C LEU A 157 -8.77 2.83 12.86
N ALA A 158 -8.67 3.99 12.21
CA ALA A 158 -8.38 4.08 10.78
C ALA A 158 -6.97 3.64 10.36
N ARG A 159 -5.99 3.60 11.28
CA ARG A 159 -4.56 3.47 10.93
C ARG A 159 -3.76 2.44 11.73
N THR A 160 -4.37 1.84 12.75
CA THR A 160 -3.72 0.85 13.60
C THR A 160 -4.45 -0.49 13.52
N PRO A 161 -3.81 -1.55 12.98
CA PRO A 161 -4.44 -2.85 12.72
C PRO A 161 -4.53 -3.72 13.97
N VAL A 162 -5.14 -3.17 15.03
CA VAL A 162 -5.46 -3.86 16.29
C VAL A 162 -6.97 -3.94 16.38
N SER A 163 -7.53 -5.15 16.41
CA SER A 163 -8.98 -5.35 16.48
C SER A 163 -9.50 -4.97 17.87
N VAL A 164 -10.57 -4.18 17.92
CA VAL A 164 -11.11 -3.63 19.17
C VAL A 164 -12.45 -4.26 19.48
N VAL A 165 -12.58 -4.81 20.69
CA VAL A 165 -13.83 -5.37 21.22
C VAL A 165 -14.38 -4.43 22.28
N CYS A 166 -15.62 -3.95 22.09
CA CYS A 166 -16.25 -2.99 23.01
C CYS A 166 -17.78 -3.09 22.97
N SER A 167 -18.48 -2.39 23.88
CA SER A 167 -19.94 -2.30 23.89
C SER A 167 -20.47 -1.10 23.09
N GLY A 168 -19.84 -0.80 21.95
CA GLY A 168 -20.19 0.32 21.08
C GLY A 168 -19.75 1.70 21.60
N PRO A 169 -20.13 2.79 20.91
CA PRO A 169 -19.86 4.15 21.38
C PRO A 169 -20.61 4.45 22.67
N LYS A 170 -19.99 5.22 23.57
CA LYS A 170 -20.63 5.67 24.82
C LYS A 170 -21.98 6.35 24.53
N SER A 171 -23.02 6.05 25.32
CA SER A 171 -24.41 6.52 25.08
C SER A 171 -24.56 8.04 24.96
N ILE A 172 -23.62 8.80 25.55
CA ILE A 172 -23.57 10.28 25.51
C ILE A 172 -23.13 10.85 24.14
N LEU A 173 -22.72 9.99 23.21
CA LEU A 173 -22.20 10.36 21.90
C LEU A 173 -23.28 10.26 20.80
N ASP A 174 -22.95 10.75 19.62
CA ASP A 174 -23.73 10.55 18.40
C ASP A 174 -23.32 9.24 17.72
N ILE A 175 -24.08 8.18 17.97
CA ILE A 175 -23.77 6.84 17.46
C ILE A 175 -23.89 6.82 15.92
N ALA A 176 -24.92 7.44 15.36
CA ALA A 176 -25.13 7.48 13.91
C ALA A 176 -23.98 8.19 13.21
N ARG A 177 -23.60 9.41 13.65
CA ARG A 177 -22.45 10.12 13.08
C ARG A 177 -21.13 9.42 13.33
N THR A 178 -21.01 8.68 14.43
CA THR A 178 -19.82 7.85 14.68
C THR A 178 -19.70 6.74 13.64
N MET A 179 -20.80 6.09 13.26
CA MET A 179 -20.78 5.06 12.21
C MET A 179 -20.42 5.64 10.84
N GLU A 180 -21.02 6.78 10.45
CA GLU A 180 -20.69 7.49 9.20
C GLU A 180 -19.20 7.89 9.14
N TYR A 181 -18.64 8.35 10.27
CA TYR A 181 -17.22 8.67 10.35
C TYR A 181 -16.34 7.43 10.17
N LEU A 182 -16.70 6.31 10.81
CA LEU A 182 -15.94 5.06 10.72
C LEU A 182 -16.01 4.46 9.30
N GLU A 183 -17.16 4.53 8.65
CA GLU A 183 -17.33 4.15 7.23
C GLU A 183 -16.38 4.99 6.35
N THR A 184 -16.41 6.31 6.51
CA THR A 184 -15.52 7.23 5.77
C THR A 184 -14.04 6.91 5.99
N GLN A 185 -13.67 6.46 7.18
CA GLN A 185 -12.30 6.09 7.53
C GLN A 185 -11.91 4.64 7.15
N GLY A 186 -12.81 3.87 6.54
CA GLY A 186 -12.56 2.48 6.14
C GLY A 186 -12.37 1.52 7.33
N VAL A 187 -13.01 1.81 8.46
CA VAL A 187 -12.99 0.94 9.64
C VAL A 187 -14.14 -0.07 9.54
N PHE A 188 -13.82 -1.37 9.60
CA PHE A 188 -14.84 -2.41 9.64
C PHE A 188 -15.57 -2.39 10.98
N VAL A 189 -16.91 -2.45 10.95
CA VAL A 189 -17.75 -2.48 12.17
C VAL A 189 -18.75 -3.62 12.09
N ALA A 190 -18.74 -4.51 13.08
CA ALA A 190 -19.75 -5.57 13.21
C ALA A 190 -20.23 -5.75 14.64
N THR A 191 -21.49 -6.13 14.82
CA THR A 191 -22.07 -6.41 16.13
C THR A 191 -22.38 -7.89 16.32
N LEU A 192 -22.11 -8.43 17.50
CA LEU A 192 -22.43 -9.81 17.86
C LEU A 192 -23.96 -10.02 17.89
N ASN A 193 -24.44 -10.98 17.10
CA ASN A 193 -25.84 -11.42 17.13
C ASN A 193 -26.00 -12.62 18.09
N ASP A 194 -25.94 -12.34 19.38
CA ASP A 194 -25.98 -13.32 20.47
C ASP A 194 -27.35 -13.98 20.71
N ASN A 195 -28.43 -13.45 20.10
CA ASN A 195 -29.80 -13.90 20.30
C ASN A 195 -30.62 -14.01 18.99
N ASN A 196 -29.95 -14.16 17.84
CA ASN A 196 -30.56 -14.32 16.51
C ASN A 196 -31.61 -13.24 16.16
N ARG A 197 -31.34 -11.98 16.52
CA ARG A 197 -32.15 -10.82 16.14
C ARG A 197 -32.18 -10.66 14.62
N SER A 198 -33.34 -10.29 14.08
CA SER A 198 -33.51 -9.97 12.65
C SER A 198 -32.87 -8.63 12.28
N ASN A 199 -32.86 -7.68 13.22
CA ASN A 199 -32.22 -6.38 13.08
C ASN A 199 -31.22 -6.22 14.23
N VAL A 200 -29.93 -6.24 13.92
CA VAL A 200 -28.88 -6.01 14.91
C VAL A 200 -28.45 -4.56 14.85
N GLU A 201 -28.58 -3.89 15.99
CA GLU A 201 -28.16 -2.51 16.16
C GLU A 201 -26.77 -2.43 16.79
N ILE A 202 -26.09 -1.31 16.57
CA ILE A 202 -24.92 -0.96 17.38
C ILE A 202 -25.37 -0.84 18.84
N PRO A 203 -24.69 -1.48 19.81
CA PRO A 203 -25.03 -1.33 21.22
C PRO A 203 -24.76 0.10 21.70
N GLY A 204 -25.70 0.65 22.46
CA GLY A 204 -25.62 1.99 23.04
C GLY A 204 -24.89 2.01 24.38
N PHE A 205 -23.77 1.30 24.52
CA PHE A 205 -22.97 1.17 25.75
C PHE A 205 -23.70 0.48 26.93
N PHE A 206 -24.61 1.18 27.61
CA PHE A 206 -25.46 0.57 28.65
C PHE A 206 -26.63 -0.23 28.07
N CYS A 207 -26.96 0.03 26.81
CA CYS A 207 -28.13 -0.50 26.14
C CYS A 207 -27.71 -1.52 25.07
N ARG A 208 -28.53 -2.55 24.87
CA ARG A 208 -28.33 -3.51 23.78
C ARG A 208 -28.71 -2.95 22.41
N ASP A 209 -29.57 -1.93 22.40
CA ASP A 209 -30.12 -1.27 21.22
C ASP A 209 -29.87 0.24 21.31
N SER A 210 -29.61 0.91 20.19
CA SER A 210 -29.26 2.35 20.12
C SER A 210 -30.10 3.17 19.14
N GLY A 211 -30.97 2.53 18.37
CA GLY A 211 -31.67 3.09 17.21
C GLY A 211 -30.81 3.16 15.94
N VAL A 212 -29.59 2.62 15.93
CA VAL A 212 -28.66 2.65 14.78
C VAL A 212 -28.33 1.22 14.36
N LEU A 213 -28.68 0.85 13.13
CA LEU A 213 -28.35 -0.47 12.57
C LEU A 213 -26.85 -0.68 12.46
N SER A 214 -26.40 -1.89 12.79
CA SER A 214 -25.00 -2.30 12.63
C SER A 214 -24.72 -2.56 11.15
N PRO A 215 -23.61 -2.04 10.56
CA PRO A 215 -23.29 -2.27 9.15
C PRO A 215 -23.13 -3.75 8.80
N TYR A 216 -22.49 -4.50 9.72
CA TYR A 216 -22.36 -5.95 9.66
C TYR A 216 -22.75 -6.56 11.01
N GLN A 217 -23.02 -7.87 10.98
CA GLN A 217 -23.21 -8.68 12.18
C GLN A 217 -22.36 -9.94 12.07
N PHE A 218 -22.04 -10.56 13.20
CA PHE A 218 -21.38 -11.87 13.24
C PHE A 218 -22.02 -12.74 14.31
N SER A 219 -21.99 -14.05 14.11
CA SER A 219 -22.64 -15.02 15.01
C SER A 219 -21.64 -15.95 15.70
N SER A 220 -20.35 -15.90 15.32
CA SER A 220 -19.30 -16.70 15.97
C SER A 220 -17.95 -15.99 16.02
N TRP A 221 -17.15 -16.30 17.05
CA TRP A 221 -15.79 -15.77 17.17
C TRP A 221 -14.83 -16.27 16.07
N LYS A 222 -15.11 -17.45 15.50
CA LYS A 222 -14.39 -17.99 14.35
C LYS A 222 -14.61 -17.14 13.10
N GLU A 223 -15.86 -16.73 12.86
CA GLU A 223 -16.21 -15.81 11.78
C GLU A 223 -15.54 -14.44 11.98
N ALA A 224 -15.62 -13.87 13.19
CA ALA A 224 -14.93 -12.63 13.52
C ALA A 224 -13.41 -12.73 13.31
N ALA A 225 -12.79 -13.82 13.74
CA ALA A 225 -11.36 -14.06 13.54
C ALA A 225 -10.99 -14.24 12.05
N ALA A 226 -11.84 -14.88 11.26
CA ALA A 226 -11.63 -14.99 9.81
C ALA A 226 -11.73 -13.62 9.12
N ILE A 227 -12.63 -12.75 9.55
CA ILE A 227 -12.71 -11.36 9.08
C ILE A 227 -11.41 -10.64 9.41
N VAL A 228 -10.94 -10.69 10.67
CA VAL A 228 -9.66 -10.07 11.07
C VAL A 228 -8.50 -10.60 10.25
N HIS A 229 -8.41 -11.92 10.08
CA HIS A 229 -7.35 -12.56 9.32
C HIS A 229 -7.36 -12.12 7.85
N ASN A 230 -8.53 -12.11 7.21
CA ASN A 230 -8.66 -11.70 5.82
C ASN A 230 -8.37 -10.20 5.64
N SER A 231 -8.88 -9.33 6.52
CA SER A 231 -8.61 -7.89 6.47
C SER A 231 -7.12 -7.59 6.68
N ASN A 232 -6.54 -8.08 7.78
CA ASN A 232 -5.23 -7.61 8.23
C ASN A 232 -4.08 -8.44 7.63
N ASN A 233 -4.26 -9.76 7.49
CA ASN A 233 -3.17 -10.65 7.07
C ASN A 233 -3.23 -11.00 5.58
N VAL A 234 -4.43 -11.17 5.00
CA VAL A 234 -4.59 -11.52 3.58
C VAL A 234 -4.58 -10.26 2.71
N MET A 235 -5.39 -9.27 3.04
CA MET A 235 -5.51 -8.01 2.27
C MET A 235 -4.52 -6.92 2.72
N GLY A 236 -3.84 -7.11 3.85
CA GLY A 236 -2.86 -6.16 4.38
C GLY A 236 -3.43 -4.80 4.79
N LEU A 237 -4.73 -4.73 5.10
CA LEU A 237 -5.38 -3.49 5.51
C LEU A 237 -4.82 -3.02 6.86
N THR A 238 -4.58 -1.72 6.99
CA THR A 238 -4.00 -1.10 8.20
C THR A 238 -5.05 -0.52 9.13
N SER A 239 -6.31 -0.48 8.72
CA SER A 239 -7.43 -0.12 9.59
C SER A 239 -7.76 -1.25 10.57
N SER A 240 -8.40 -0.89 11.68
CA SER A 240 -8.88 -1.79 12.71
C SER A 240 -10.20 -2.45 12.29
N ASN A 241 -10.50 -3.56 12.95
CA ASN A 241 -11.81 -4.19 12.94
C ASN A 241 -12.46 -3.93 14.31
N LEU A 242 -13.59 -3.24 14.30
CA LEU A 242 -14.37 -2.94 15.50
C LEU A 242 -15.48 -3.99 15.67
N PHE A 243 -15.39 -4.77 16.75
CA PHE A 243 -16.41 -5.75 17.12
C PHE A 243 -17.20 -5.26 18.33
N CYS A 244 -18.47 -4.94 18.10
CA CYS A 244 -19.40 -4.50 19.11
C CYS A 244 -20.05 -5.71 19.79
N VAL A 245 -20.00 -5.74 21.13
CA VAL A 245 -20.59 -6.78 21.97
C VAL A 245 -21.66 -6.14 22.84
N PRO A 246 -22.94 -6.48 22.64
CA PRO A 246 -24.02 -5.98 23.47
C PRO A 246 -23.80 -6.34 24.96
N PRO A 247 -24.17 -5.46 25.91
CA PRO A 247 -24.14 -5.80 27.32
C PRO A 247 -25.05 -7.01 27.62
N PRO A 248 -24.71 -7.87 28.61
CA PRO A 248 -25.54 -9.02 28.97
C PRO A 248 -26.99 -8.60 29.30
N GLU A 249 -27.97 -9.42 28.89
CA GLU A 249 -29.39 -9.07 28.96
C GLU A 249 -29.89 -8.77 30.38
N ASP A 250 -29.34 -9.44 31.38
CA ASP A 250 -29.69 -9.31 32.80
C ASP A 250 -29.20 -8.00 33.44
N VAL A 251 -28.19 -7.36 32.86
CA VAL A 251 -27.59 -6.10 33.37
C VAL A 251 -27.81 -4.90 32.45
N ALA A 252 -28.27 -5.12 31.22
CA ALA A 252 -28.53 -4.06 30.25
C ALA A 252 -29.64 -3.12 30.71
N LEU A 253 -29.48 -1.83 30.41
CA LEU A 253 -30.47 -0.80 30.76
C LEU A 253 -31.39 -0.48 29.56
N PRO A 254 -32.67 -0.12 29.80
CA PRO A 254 -33.59 0.26 28.74
C PRO A 254 -33.12 1.52 28.00
N SER A 255 -33.13 1.49 26.66
CA SER A 255 -32.66 2.60 25.81
C SER A 255 -33.44 3.89 26.04
N GLU A 256 -34.77 3.82 26.14
CA GLU A 256 -35.64 4.97 26.40
C GLU A 256 -35.31 5.66 27.73
N PHE A 257 -34.96 4.87 28.76
CA PHE A 257 -34.58 5.41 30.06
C PHE A 257 -33.25 6.17 29.98
N ILE A 258 -32.24 5.58 29.35
CA ILE A 258 -30.92 6.20 29.19
C ILE A 258 -31.01 7.46 28.33
N GLU A 259 -31.75 7.42 27.22
CA GLU A 259 -31.94 8.57 26.34
C GLU A 259 -32.58 9.75 27.08
N LYS A 260 -33.66 9.50 27.83
CA LYS A 260 -34.32 10.52 28.63
C LYS A 260 -33.36 11.17 29.62
N VAL A 261 -32.58 10.37 30.34
CA VAL A 261 -31.60 10.89 31.32
C VAL A 261 -30.53 11.73 30.64
N ILE A 262 -30.05 11.33 29.45
CA ILE A 262 -29.03 12.08 28.70
C ILE A 262 -29.59 13.40 28.18
N VAL A 263 -30.83 13.44 27.68
CA VAL A 263 -31.50 14.67 27.26
C VAL A 263 -31.63 15.65 28.42
N ASP A 264 -32.14 15.18 29.57
CA ASP A 264 -32.30 15.99 30.77
C ASP A 264 -30.95 16.51 31.30
N ALA A 265 -29.92 15.65 31.31
CA ALA A 265 -28.58 16.03 31.75
C ALA A 265 -27.92 17.03 30.79
N THR A 266 -28.13 16.90 29.47
CA THR A 266 -27.58 17.82 28.49
C THR A 266 -28.19 19.22 28.62
N ALA A 267 -29.50 19.30 28.86
CA ALA A 267 -30.17 20.57 29.15
C ALA A 267 -29.61 21.24 30.42
N LYS A 268 -29.44 20.47 31.50
CA LYS A 268 -28.83 20.97 32.75
C LYS A 268 -27.37 21.41 32.55
N ALA A 269 -26.59 20.69 31.75
CA ALA A 269 -25.23 21.07 31.44
C ALA A 269 -25.16 22.41 30.69
N ALA A 270 -26.09 22.64 29.75
CA ALA A 270 -26.20 23.90 29.03
C ALA A 270 -26.57 25.07 29.96
N GLU A 271 -27.55 24.89 30.85
CA GLU A 271 -27.91 25.89 31.87
C GLU A 271 -26.72 26.25 32.79
N GLN A 272 -25.93 25.25 33.17
CA GLN A 272 -24.76 25.40 34.03
C GLN A 272 -23.48 25.79 33.26
N LYS A 273 -23.57 25.97 31.93
CA LYS A 273 -22.44 26.28 31.04
C LYS A 273 -21.28 25.28 31.15
N ILE A 274 -21.59 24.01 31.39
CA ILE A 274 -20.62 22.92 31.42
C ILE A 274 -20.38 22.45 29.99
N SER A 275 -19.15 22.56 29.51
CA SER A 275 -18.77 22.21 28.14
C SER A 275 -17.37 21.61 28.04
N GLY A 276 -16.99 21.16 26.84
CA GLY A 276 -15.68 20.57 26.55
C GLY A 276 -15.37 19.36 27.44
N LYS A 277 -14.14 19.30 27.98
CA LYS A 277 -13.65 18.18 28.80
C LYS A 277 -14.47 17.90 30.07
N HIS A 278 -15.30 18.84 30.52
CA HIS A 278 -16.13 18.70 31.72
C HIS A 278 -17.52 18.12 31.45
N LEU A 279 -17.98 18.11 30.19
CA LEU A 279 -19.31 17.63 29.81
C LEU A 279 -19.45 16.11 30.01
N THR A 280 -18.50 15.33 29.51
CA THR A 280 -18.54 13.86 29.60
C THR A 280 -18.63 13.32 31.04
N PRO A 281 -17.79 13.76 32.00
CA PRO A 281 -17.95 13.36 33.40
C PRO A 281 -19.30 13.75 34.01
N PHE A 282 -19.83 14.92 33.66
CA PHE A 282 -21.12 15.39 34.15
C PHE A 282 -22.29 14.50 33.66
N LEU A 283 -22.29 14.15 32.37
CA LEU A 283 -23.32 13.29 31.79
C LEU A 283 -23.28 11.87 32.38
N LEU A 284 -22.08 11.27 32.50
CA LEU A 284 -21.94 9.93 33.09
C LEU A 284 -22.35 9.91 34.57
N LYS A 285 -22.02 10.96 35.33
CA LYS A 285 -22.47 11.11 36.71
C LYS A 285 -24.00 11.19 36.81
N SER A 286 -24.64 11.96 35.92
CA SER A 286 -26.10 12.08 35.87
C SER A 286 -26.77 10.73 35.57
N VAL A 287 -26.18 9.92 34.68
CA VAL A 287 -26.66 8.56 34.40
C VAL A 287 -26.47 7.63 35.59
N ALA A 288 -25.35 7.72 36.32
CA ALA A 288 -25.14 6.95 37.55
C ALA A 288 -26.14 7.29 38.66
N GLU A 289 -26.41 8.58 38.86
CA GLU A 289 -27.38 9.05 39.86
C GLU A 289 -28.81 8.64 39.48
N ALA A 290 -29.22 8.82 38.23
CA ALA A 290 -30.57 8.50 37.79
C ALA A 290 -30.87 6.99 37.79
N SER A 291 -29.84 6.15 37.65
CA SER A 291 -29.97 4.68 37.61
C SER A 291 -29.75 4.01 38.98
N ASP A 292 -29.64 4.77 40.07
CA ASP A 292 -29.32 4.27 41.41
C ASP A 292 -28.07 3.35 41.41
N GLY A 293 -27.06 3.71 40.62
CA GLY A 293 -25.81 2.94 40.48
C GLY A 293 -25.87 1.74 39.55
N LYS A 294 -27.03 1.37 38.98
CA LYS A 294 -27.14 0.24 38.03
C LYS A 294 -26.30 0.43 36.77
N SER A 295 -26.09 1.67 36.31
CA SER A 295 -25.20 1.93 35.16
C SER A 295 -23.73 1.59 35.47
N VAL A 296 -23.30 1.75 36.72
CA VAL A 296 -21.95 1.39 37.18
C VAL A 296 -21.80 -0.13 37.22
N GLU A 297 -22.83 -0.84 37.70
CA GLU A 297 -22.88 -2.31 37.68
C GLU A 297 -22.88 -2.87 36.26
N CYS A 298 -23.73 -2.32 35.39
CA CYS A 298 -23.76 -2.65 33.96
C CYS A 298 -22.38 -2.46 33.32
N ASN A 299 -21.70 -1.33 33.60
CA ASN A 299 -20.35 -1.03 33.10
C ASN A 299 -19.32 -2.07 33.54
N LYS A 300 -19.30 -2.41 34.83
CA LYS A 300 -18.40 -3.46 35.33
C LYS A 300 -18.65 -4.80 34.63
N ASN A 301 -19.90 -5.17 34.42
CA ASN A 301 -20.24 -6.46 33.81
C ASN A 301 -19.90 -6.52 32.32
N PHE A 302 -20.25 -5.50 31.52
CA PHE A 302 -19.93 -5.57 30.09
C PHE A 302 -18.43 -5.43 29.81
N VAL A 303 -17.65 -4.71 30.64
CA VAL A 303 -16.19 -4.65 30.45
C VAL A 303 -15.57 -6.03 30.64
N VAL A 304 -16.03 -6.80 31.64
CA VAL A 304 -15.61 -8.20 31.83
C VAL A 304 -16.08 -9.05 30.64
N ASN A 305 -17.32 -8.87 30.18
CA ASN A 305 -17.84 -9.57 29.00
C ASN A 305 -17.01 -9.29 27.74
N ASN A 306 -16.61 -8.04 27.52
CA ASN A 306 -15.78 -7.63 26.38
C ASN A 306 -14.37 -8.24 26.45
N ALA A 307 -13.81 -8.39 27.66
CA ALA A 307 -12.52 -9.04 27.86
C ALA A 307 -12.57 -10.55 27.56
N ILE A 308 -13.66 -11.22 27.96
CA ILE A 308 -13.92 -12.64 27.61
C ILE A 308 -14.09 -12.77 26.09
N ALA A 309 -14.92 -11.93 25.49
CA ALA A 309 -15.15 -11.88 24.05
C ALA A 309 -13.86 -11.66 23.24
N ALA A 310 -13.03 -10.69 23.65
CA ALA A 310 -11.72 -10.45 23.06
C ALA A 310 -10.78 -11.66 23.20
N SER A 311 -10.84 -12.38 24.32
CA SER A 311 -10.05 -13.60 24.52
C SER A 311 -10.48 -14.71 23.56
N HIS A 312 -11.78 -14.84 23.28
CA HIS A 312 -12.28 -15.76 22.26
C HIS A 312 -11.84 -15.38 20.85
N LEU A 313 -11.97 -14.10 20.48
CA LEU A 313 -11.48 -13.59 19.20
C LEU A 313 -9.98 -13.83 19.03
N ALA A 314 -9.17 -13.52 20.05
CA ALA A 314 -7.73 -13.70 20.02
C ALA A 314 -7.32 -15.18 19.89
N ARG A 315 -8.06 -16.08 20.54
CA ARG A 315 -7.83 -17.53 20.42
C ARG A 315 -8.14 -18.05 19.02
N GLU A 316 -9.31 -17.73 18.49
CA GLU A 316 -9.69 -18.14 17.13
C GLU A 316 -8.74 -17.56 16.07
N LEU A 317 -8.30 -16.31 16.26
CA LEU A 317 -7.30 -15.69 15.37
C LEU A 317 -5.95 -16.41 15.44
N LEU A 318 -5.49 -16.75 16.65
CA LEU A 318 -4.26 -17.53 16.82
C LEU A 318 -4.37 -18.90 16.15
N ASP A 319 -5.50 -19.58 16.28
CA ASP A 319 -5.76 -20.88 15.67
C ASP A 319 -5.78 -20.81 14.13
N ILE A 320 -6.42 -19.80 13.56
CA ILE A 320 -6.43 -19.56 12.10
C ILE A 320 -5.01 -19.30 11.60
N GLU A 321 -4.23 -18.49 12.31
CA GLU A 321 -2.84 -18.17 11.94
C GLU A 321 -1.88 -19.35 12.12
N ALA A 322 -2.12 -20.23 13.10
CA ALA A 322 -1.35 -21.45 13.31
C ALA A 322 -1.66 -22.53 12.26
N GLN A 323 -2.87 -22.54 11.72
CA GLN A 323 -3.32 -23.55 10.75
C GLN A 323 -2.78 -23.32 9.33
N GLY A 324 -2.15 -22.17 9.06
CA GLY A 324 -1.79 -21.75 7.69
C GLY A 324 -3.03 -21.54 6.82
N PRO A 325 -2.89 -21.07 5.56
CA PRO A 325 -4.05 -20.82 4.70
C PRO A 325 -4.80 -22.13 4.43
N LYS A 326 -5.98 -22.30 5.05
CA LYS A 326 -6.92 -23.36 4.74
C LYS A 326 -7.91 -22.87 3.69
N VAL A 327 -7.57 -23.06 2.42
CA VAL A 327 -8.54 -22.95 1.33
C VAL A 327 -9.44 -24.17 1.40
N ASN A 328 -10.59 -24.04 2.06
CA ASN A 328 -11.65 -25.03 2.00
C ASN A 328 -12.38 -24.87 0.66
N PHE A 329 -11.94 -25.64 -0.33
CA PHE A 329 -12.69 -25.84 -1.56
C PHE A 329 -13.97 -26.61 -1.21
N VAL A 330 -15.13 -25.98 -1.31
CA VAL A 330 -16.42 -26.67 -1.23
C VAL A 330 -16.75 -27.17 -2.64
N PRO A 331 -16.73 -28.48 -2.91
CA PRO A 331 -17.15 -29.00 -4.19
C PRO A 331 -18.67 -29.01 -4.21
N SER A 332 -19.29 -28.18 -5.05
CA SER A 332 -20.71 -28.31 -5.35
C SER A 332 -20.95 -29.64 -6.08
N THR A 333 -21.58 -30.56 -5.36
CA THR A 333 -22.54 -31.57 -5.87
C THR A 333 -22.17 -32.36 -7.12
N SER A 334 -21.68 -33.58 -6.89
CA SER A 334 -22.03 -34.82 -7.62
C SER A 334 -22.51 -34.69 -9.07
N ILE A 335 -21.56 -34.61 -10.01
CA ILE A 335 -21.76 -35.05 -11.38
C ILE A 335 -21.01 -36.37 -11.56
N LYS A 336 -21.72 -37.37 -12.09
CA LYS A 336 -21.25 -38.75 -12.26
C LYS A 336 -19.88 -38.81 -12.95
N LYS A 337 -19.01 -39.65 -12.40
CA LYS A 337 -17.76 -40.11 -13.01
C LYS A 337 -18.05 -40.71 -14.37
N ASP A 338 -17.66 -40.01 -15.43
CA ASP A 338 -17.08 -40.63 -16.62
C ASP A 338 -15.67 -40.06 -16.76
N THR A 339 -14.68 -40.89 -16.43
CA THR A 339 -13.25 -40.62 -16.66
C THR A 339 -12.95 -40.67 -18.16
N PRO A 340 -12.48 -39.58 -18.79
CA PRO A 340 -11.68 -39.69 -20.00
C PRO A 340 -10.23 -39.93 -19.58
N LYS A 341 -9.57 -40.86 -20.27
CA LYS A 341 -8.14 -41.14 -20.13
C LYS A 341 -7.34 -39.84 -20.17
N ALA A 342 -6.40 -39.71 -19.23
CA ALA A 342 -5.37 -38.68 -19.26
C ALA A 342 -4.68 -38.69 -20.63
N VAL A 343 -4.87 -37.61 -21.38
CA VAL A 343 -3.98 -37.26 -22.46
C VAL A 343 -2.84 -36.49 -21.79
N SER A 344 -1.67 -37.12 -21.76
CA SER A 344 -0.41 -36.44 -21.50
C SER A 344 -0.27 -35.33 -22.53
N VAL A 345 -0.39 -34.08 -22.09
CA VAL A 345 0.08 -32.95 -22.88
C VAL A 345 1.59 -32.97 -22.74
N GLU A 346 2.26 -33.50 -23.75
CA GLU A 346 3.70 -33.30 -23.92
C GLU A 346 3.95 -31.78 -23.98
N GLU A 347 4.87 -31.30 -23.14
CA GLU A 347 5.38 -29.94 -23.23
C GLU A 347 5.96 -29.73 -24.63
N PRO A 348 5.59 -28.65 -25.34
CA PRO A 348 6.17 -28.39 -26.65
C PRO A 348 7.65 -28.04 -26.47
N THR A 349 8.52 -29.00 -26.77
CA THR A 349 9.96 -28.82 -26.96
C THR A 349 10.19 -28.02 -28.25
N LYS A 350 10.02 -26.69 -28.19
CA LYS A 350 10.68 -25.78 -29.13
C LYS A 350 12.06 -25.46 -28.55
N ASP A 351 13.12 -25.52 -29.36
CA ASP A 351 14.47 -25.07 -29.01
C ASP A 351 14.45 -23.56 -28.72
N VAL A 352 14.12 -23.17 -27.49
CA VAL A 352 14.19 -21.78 -27.04
C VAL A 352 15.58 -21.53 -26.45
N ALA A 353 16.28 -20.52 -26.97
CA ALA A 353 17.63 -20.16 -26.53
C ALA A 353 17.67 -19.88 -25.03
N ASP A 354 18.51 -20.57 -24.26
CA ASP A 354 18.55 -20.40 -22.80
C ASP A 354 18.86 -18.96 -22.40
N LYS A 355 19.85 -18.34 -23.05
CA LYS A 355 20.27 -16.96 -22.83
C LYS A 355 19.59 -15.98 -23.79
N VAL A 356 19.26 -14.79 -23.29
CA VAL A 356 18.70 -13.69 -24.09
C VAL A 356 19.30 -12.35 -23.65
N ASP A 357 19.32 -11.36 -24.53
CA ASP A 357 19.87 -10.03 -24.20
C ASP A 357 18.95 -9.25 -23.26
N THR A 358 17.63 -9.34 -23.50
CA THR A 358 16.60 -8.60 -22.75
C THR A 358 15.54 -9.54 -22.16
N LEU A 359 15.24 -9.39 -20.87
CA LEU A 359 14.02 -9.95 -20.28
C LEU A 359 12.98 -8.86 -20.11
N ILE A 360 11.74 -9.17 -20.49
CA ILE A 360 10.58 -8.29 -20.28
C ILE A 360 9.62 -9.03 -19.35
N ILE A 361 9.42 -8.53 -18.14
CA ILE A 361 8.67 -9.17 -17.07
C ILE A 361 7.45 -8.30 -16.80
N GLY A 362 6.25 -8.76 -17.14
CA GLY A 362 5.08 -7.88 -17.05
C GLY A 362 3.76 -8.59 -17.25
N SER A 363 2.68 -7.82 -17.15
CA SER A 363 1.33 -8.33 -17.33
C SER A 363 1.02 -8.67 -18.79
N ILE A 364 0.31 -9.78 -19.00
CA ILE A 364 -0.54 -10.01 -20.16
C ILE A 364 -1.98 -10.18 -19.68
N ALA A 365 -2.93 -9.58 -20.38
CA ALA A 365 -4.34 -9.64 -20.03
C ALA A 365 -5.22 -9.78 -21.27
N LEU A 366 -6.44 -10.27 -21.07
CA LEU A 366 -7.50 -10.16 -22.06
C LEU A 366 -8.28 -8.86 -21.81
N ASP A 367 -8.11 -7.90 -22.70
CA ASP A 367 -8.78 -6.61 -22.64
C ASP A 367 -10.10 -6.71 -23.41
N THR A 368 -11.22 -6.42 -22.76
CA THR A 368 -12.56 -6.39 -23.36
C THR A 368 -13.13 -4.98 -23.25
N ILE A 369 -13.44 -4.38 -24.40
CA ILE A 369 -14.05 -3.06 -24.49
C ILE A 369 -15.46 -3.23 -25.04
N SER A 370 -16.44 -2.81 -24.27
CA SER A 370 -17.86 -2.77 -24.62
C SER A 370 -18.28 -1.31 -24.84
N VAL A 371 -18.85 -1.00 -25.99
CA VAL A 371 -19.39 0.33 -26.31
C VAL A 371 -20.90 0.25 -26.37
N PHE A 372 -21.59 1.03 -25.56
CA PHE A 372 -23.05 1.07 -25.54
C PHE A 372 -23.60 1.78 -26.79
N ASP A 373 -24.78 1.36 -27.25
CA ASP A 373 -25.46 2.01 -28.38
C ASP A 373 -26.06 3.37 -27.97
N LYS A 374 -26.31 3.58 -26.67
CA LYS A 374 -26.90 4.79 -26.05
C LYS A 374 -26.24 5.06 -24.69
N GLU A 375 -26.57 6.21 -24.08
CA GLU A 375 -26.17 6.51 -22.70
C GLU A 375 -26.57 5.38 -21.74
N ALA A 376 -25.67 5.06 -20.81
CA ALA A 376 -25.83 3.95 -19.90
C ALA A 376 -26.93 4.19 -18.86
N THR A 377 -27.82 3.22 -18.68
CA THR A 377 -28.76 3.17 -17.56
C THR A 377 -28.20 2.27 -16.47
N MET A 378 -27.87 2.86 -15.31
CA MET A 378 -27.31 2.13 -14.17
C MET A 378 -28.35 1.17 -13.57
N GLY A 379 -27.92 -0.05 -13.24
CA GLY A 379 -28.81 -1.09 -12.69
C GLY A 379 -29.67 -1.83 -13.73
N ASP A 380 -29.45 -1.58 -15.03
CA ASP A 380 -30.16 -2.24 -16.13
C ASP A 380 -29.17 -2.84 -17.16
N SER A 381 -29.68 -3.66 -18.08
CA SER A 381 -28.92 -4.22 -19.21
C SER A 381 -28.80 -3.20 -20.33
N ASN A 382 -27.58 -2.90 -20.76
CA ASN A 382 -27.29 -1.88 -21.77
C ASN A 382 -26.87 -2.54 -23.10
N PRO A 383 -27.67 -2.44 -24.18
CA PRO A 383 -27.29 -2.92 -25.51
C PRO A 383 -26.03 -2.21 -26.04
N GLY A 384 -25.15 -2.96 -26.69
CA GLY A 384 -23.91 -2.43 -27.24
C GLY A 384 -23.08 -3.48 -27.97
N LYS A 385 -21.88 -3.09 -28.37
CA LYS A 385 -20.91 -3.96 -29.07
C LYS A 385 -19.68 -4.18 -28.20
N SER A 386 -19.25 -5.43 -28.07
CA SER A 386 -18.03 -5.78 -27.34
C SER A 386 -16.96 -6.29 -28.30
N ARG A 387 -15.71 -5.91 -28.03
CA ARG A 387 -14.52 -6.45 -28.68
C ARG A 387 -13.52 -6.86 -27.62
N SER A 388 -12.77 -7.92 -27.87
CA SER A 388 -11.67 -8.34 -27.00
C SER A 388 -10.36 -8.36 -27.78
N SER A 389 -9.27 -7.99 -27.11
CA SER A 389 -7.91 -7.94 -27.64
C SER A 389 -6.91 -8.36 -26.57
N VAL A 390 -5.70 -8.72 -26.98
CA VAL A 390 -4.60 -8.94 -26.03
C VAL A 390 -4.10 -7.58 -25.55
N GLY A 391 -3.95 -7.45 -24.24
CA GLY A 391 -3.42 -6.26 -23.59
C GLY A 391 -2.48 -6.59 -22.45
N GLY A 392 -2.25 -5.62 -21.57
CA GLY A 392 -1.27 -5.66 -20.50
C GLY A 392 0.03 -4.94 -20.85
N VAL A 393 0.57 -4.21 -19.88
CA VAL A 393 1.77 -3.37 -20.04
C VAL A 393 2.97 -4.21 -20.48
N GLY A 394 3.25 -5.31 -19.78
CA GLY A 394 4.30 -6.25 -20.17
C GLY A 394 4.21 -6.73 -21.62
N TYR A 395 3.01 -7.16 -22.04
CA TYR A 395 2.78 -7.60 -23.41
C TYR A 395 3.05 -6.49 -24.42
N ASN A 396 2.47 -5.31 -24.19
CA ASN A 396 2.62 -4.13 -25.03
C ASN A 396 4.09 -3.69 -25.19
N VAL A 397 4.82 -3.61 -24.08
CA VAL A 397 6.26 -3.31 -24.07
C VAL A 397 7.03 -4.37 -24.86
N SER A 398 6.70 -5.66 -24.68
CA SER A 398 7.37 -6.74 -25.41
C SER A 398 7.10 -6.71 -26.91
N LEU A 399 5.89 -6.34 -27.32
CA LEU A 399 5.50 -6.25 -28.73
C LEU A 399 6.18 -5.05 -29.40
N ALA A 400 6.22 -3.90 -28.72
CA ALA A 400 6.95 -2.73 -29.20
C ALA A 400 8.45 -2.99 -29.28
N HIS A 401 9.04 -3.64 -28.27
CA HIS A 401 10.43 -4.09 -28.29
C HIS A 401 10.69 -5.03 -29.46
N LYS A 402 9.80 -6.00 -29.71
CA LYS A 402 9.90 -6.90 -30.87
C LYS A 402 9.95 -6.13 -32.18
N TYR A 403 9.07 -5.14 -32.36
CA TYR A 403 8.98 -4.38 -33.60
C TYR A 403 10.18 -3.45 -33.80
N ALA A 404 10.79 -3.00 -32.71
CA ALA A 404 11.95 -2.11 -32.74
C ALA A 404 13.32 -2.84 -32.68
N SER A 405 13.35 -4.12 -32.29
CA SER A 405 14.60 -4.87 -32.13
C SER A 405 15.28 -5.15 -33.48
N ARG A 406 16.59 -4.90 -33.53
CA ARG A 406 17.48 -5.12 -34.69
C ARG A 406 18.35 -6.38 -34.51
N GLY A 407 17.71 -7.50 -34.19
CA GLY A 407 18.39 -8.79 -33.99
C GLY A 407 18.83 -9.09 -32.55
N SER A 408 18.51 -8.21 -31.60
CA SER A 408 18.68 -8.50 -30.17
C SER A 408 17.61 -9.50 -29.71
N THR A 409 18.05 -10.50 -28.96
CA THR A 409 17.20 -11.56 -28.42
C THR A 409 16.48 -11.09 -27.16
N TYR A 410 15.20 -11.46 -27.02
CA TYR A 410 14.43 -11.15 -25.82
C TYR A 410 13.50 -12.30 -25.45
N ARG A 411 13.08 -12.35 -24.19
CA ARG A 411 12.01 -13.24 -23.71
C ARG A 411 11.00 -12.45 -22.89
N PHE A 412 9.71 -12.70 -23.16
CA PHE A 412 8.61 -12.16 -22.38
C PHE A 412 8.23 -13.16 -21.26
N ILE A 413 8.18 -12.67 -20.03
CA ILE A 413 7.85 -13.43 -18.84
C ILE A 413 6.54 -12.91 -18.25
N SER A 414 5.58 -13.82 -18.06
CA SER A 414 4.28 -13.52 -17.49
C SER A 414 3.60 -14.77 -16.92
N ALA A 415 2.34 -14.63 -16.49
CA ALA A 415 1.50 -15.73 -16.01
C ALA A 415 0.09 -15.64 -16.57
N VAL A 416 -0.51 -16.79 -16.88
CA VAL A 416 -1.91 -16.94 -17.32
C VAL A 416 -2.56 -18.11 -16.56
N GLY A 417 -3.89 -18.10 -16.46
CA GLY A 417 -4.66 -19.20 -15.91
C GLY A 417 -4.77 -20.37 -16.89
N ASP A 418 -5.26 -21.51 -16.41
CA ASP A 418 -5.63 -22.67 -17.24
C ASP A 418 -7.04 -22.55 -17.87
N ASP A 419 -7.60 -21.34 -17.85
CA ASP A 419 -8.92 -20.98 -18.35
C ASP A 419 -8.94 -20.71 -19.87
N PHE A 420 -10.12 -20.33 -20.39
CA PHE A 420 -10.29 -20.03 -21.81
C PHE A 420 -9.44 -18.84 -22.26
N ALA A 421 -9.44 -17.77 -21.46
CA ALA A 421 -8.67 -16.57 -21.75
C ALA A 421 -7.16 -16.90 -21.83
N GLY A 422 -6.62 -17.65 -20.87
CA GLY A 422 -5.22 -18.04 -20.85
C GLY A 422 -4.81 -18.86 -22.07
N LYS A 423 -5.64 -19.82 -22.48
CA LYS A 423 -5.42 -20.59 -23.72
C LYS A 423 -5.44 -19.71 -24.97
N SER A 424 -6.37 -18.74 -25.04
CA SER A 424 -6.41 -17.78 -26.14
C SER A 424 -5.17 -16.89 -26.19
N LEU A 425 -4.72 -16.39 -25.04
CA LEU A 425 -3.52 -15.56 -24.93
C LEU A 425 -2.25 -16.34 -25.30
N LEU A 426 -2.11 -17.59 -24.86
CA LEU A 426 -0.98 -18.45 -25.24
C LEU A 426 -0.92 -18.71 -26.75
N ASN A 427 -2.06 -18.98 -27.38
CA ASN A 427 -2.12 -19.17 -28.84
C ASN A 427 -1.74 -17.88 -29.59
N GLU A 428 -2.19 -16.73 -29.10
CA GLU A 428 -1.82 -15.45 -29.71
C GLU A 428 -0.34 -15.13 -29.51
N LEU A 429 0.22 -15.42 -28.33
CA LEU A 429 1.66 -15.30 -28.06
C LEU A 429 2.50 -16.23 -28.94
N ASP A 430 2.08 -17.47 -29.17
CA ASP A 430 2.82 -18.38 -30.05
C ASP A 430 2.83 -17.86 -31.50
N LYS A 431 1.73 -17.26 -31.97
CA LYS A 431 1.68 -16.61 -33.30
C LYS A 431 2.50 -15.33 -33.37
N THR A 432 2.39 -14.48 -32.34
CA THR A 432 2.94 -13.13 -32.35
C THR A 432 4.39 -13.07 -31.90
N HIS A 433 4.84 -13.92 -30.98
CA HIS A 433 6.23 -13.98 -30.48
C HIS A 433 6.97 -15.23 -30.94
N GLY A 434 6.28 -16.35 -31.13
CA GLY A 434 6.92 -17.64 -31.47
C GLY A 434 7.56 -18.36 -30.28
N ASP A 435 7.44 -17.79 -29.07
CA ASP A 435 7.98 -18.31 -27.81
C ASP A 435 6.97 -18.04 -26.67
N THR A 436 6.53 -19.12 -26.02
CA THR A 436 5.68 -19.07 -24.82
C THR A 436 6.37 -19.66 -23.59
N SER A 437 7.66 -19.99 -23.67
CA SER A 437 8.42 -20.64 -22.58
C SER A 437 8.57 -19.77 -21.33
N GLY A 438 8.46 -18.46 -21.49
CA GLY A 438 8.43 -17.49 -20.39
C GLY A 438 7.06 -17.33 -19.73
N ILE A 439 6.02 -18.03 -20.19
CA ILE A 439 4.65 -17.87 -19.69
C ILE A 439 4.28 -19.03 -18.78
N LYS A 440 4.08 -18.74 -17.49
CA LYS A 440 3.62 -19.73 -16.54
C LYS A 440 2.11 -19.92 -16.65
N VAL A 441 1.67 -21.14 -16.87
CA VAL A 441 0.26 -21.52 -16.72
C VAL A 441 0.02 -21.89 -15.27
N VAL A 442 -0.86 -21.15 -14.59
CA VAL A 442 -1.19 -21.40 -13.19
C VAL A 442 -2.50 -22.19 -13.10
N PRO A 443 -2.47 -23.42 -12.57
CA PRO A 443 -3.67 -24.24 -12.46
C PRO A 443 -4.74 -23.60 -11.58
N SER A 444 -6.01 -23.75 -11.94
CA SER A 444 -7.17 -23.27 -11.16
C SER A 444 -7.12 -21.77 -10.85
N SER A 445 -6.42 -20.97 -11.65
CA SER A 445 -6.35 -19.51 -11.55
C SER A 445 -7.04 -18.85 -12.75
N GLN A 446 -7.54 -17.64 -12.55
CA GLN A 446 -8.13 -16.84 -13.62
C GLN A 446 -7.04 -16.01 -14.31
N THR A 447 -7.06 -16.01 -15.64
CA THR A 447 -6.18 -15.14 -16.43
C THR A 447 -6.57 -13.68 -16.19
N ALA A 448 -5.56 -12.79 -16.18
CA ALA A 448 -5.79 -11.37 -16.00
C ALA A 448 -6.73 -10.82 -17.09
N GLN A 449 -7.67 -9.98 -16.67
CA GLN A 449 -8.69 -9.40 -17.53
C GLN A 449 -8.90 -7.92 -17.22
N TYR A 450 -9.06 -7.13 -18.27
CA TYR A 450 -9.48 -5.74 -18.18
C TYR A 450 -10.78 -5.57 -18.95
N THR A 451 -11.87 -5.24 -18.29
CA THR A 451 -13.17 -5.03 -18.94
C THR A 451 -13.59 -3.58 -18.77
N ALA A 452 -13.78 -2.85 -19.87
CA ALA A 452 -14.20 -1.45 -19.88
C ALA A 452 -15.51 -1.28 -20.65
N MET A 453 -16.41 -0.47 -20.10
CA MET A 453 -17.69 -0.08 -20.70
C MET A 453 -17.64 1.41 -21.05
N LEU A 454 -17.87 1.73 -22.32
CA LEU A 454 -17.84 3.08 -22.88
C LEU A 454 -19.23 3.53 -23.33
N ASP A 455 -19.49 4.83 -23.26
CA ASP A 455 -20.67 5.44 -23.85
C ASP A 455 -20.55 5.53 -25.40
N PRO A 456 -21.61 5.96 -26.13
CA PRO A 456 -21.56 6.09 -27.60
C PRO A 456 -20.53 7.10 -28.11
N GLN A 457 -20.06 8.01 -27.25
CA GLN A 457 -19.04 9.02 -27.54
C GLN A 457 -17.63 8.46 -27.31
N GLY A 458 -17.50 7.28 -26.70
CA GLY A 458 -16.23 6.62 -26.41
C GLY A 458 -15.65 6.98 -25.04
N GLU A 459 -16.40 7.68 -24.19
CA GLU A 459 -15.98 8.02 -22.83
C GLU A 459 -16.20 6.84 -21.88
N LEU A 460 -15.30 6.67 -20.92
CA LEU A 460 -15.34 5.56 -19.97
C LEU A 460 -16.46 5.74 -18.94
N VAL A 461 -17.39 4.78 -18.89
CA VAL A 461 -18.45 4.71 -17.88
C VAL A 461 -17.99 3.92 -16.65
N LEU A 462 -17.48 2.70 -16.88
CA LEU A 462 -17.03 1.79 -15.82
C LEU A 462 -15.94 0.86 -16.35
N ALA A 463 -14.94 0.54 -15.52
CA ALA A 463 -13.98 -0.52 -15.82
C ALA A 463 -13.75 -1.43 -14.61
N CYS A 464 -13.47 -2.70 -14.89
CA CYS A 464 -12.98 -3.70 -13.94
C CYS A 464 -11.63 -4.21 -14.43
N ALA A 465 -10.63 -4.21 -13.55
CA ALA A 465 -9.28 -4.68 -13.85
C ALA A 465 -8.88 -5.76 -12.84
N ASP A 466 -8.86 -7.03 -13.26
CA ASP A 466 -8.32 -8.14 -12.48
C ASP A 466 -6.93 -8.50 -13.03
N MET A 467 -5.91 -8.19 -12.24
CA MET A 467 -4.50 -8.45 -12.56
C MET A 467 -3.84 -9.36 -11.51
N THR A 468 -4.63 -9.97 -10.64
CA THR A 468 -4.16 -10.62 -9.39
C THR A 468 -3.28 -11.84 -9.64
N ILE A 469 -3.41 -12.51 -10.80
CA ILE A 469 -2.59 -13.66 -11.16
C ILE A 469 -1.09 -13.39 -11.13
N LEU A 470 -0.66 -12.15 -11.42
CA LEU A 470 0.75 -11.76 -11.42
C LEU A 470 1.31 -11.56 -10.01
N GLU A 471 0.44 -11.30 -9.03
CA GLU A 471 0.78 -11.07 -7.63
C GLU A 471 0.89 -12.36 -6.82
N GLN A 472 0.59 -13.52 -7.43
CA GLN A 472 0.63 -14.80 -6.76
C GLN A 472 2.08 -15.20 -6.37
N PRO A 473 2.34 -15.53 -5.09
CA PRO A 473 3.68 -15.91 -4.61
C PRO A 473 4.29 -17.10 -5.35
N ASP A 474 3.48 -18.02 -5.85
CA ASP A 474 3.95 -19.19 -6.61
C ASP A 474 4.70 -18.80 -7.89
N ASN A 475 4.54 -17.57 -8.39
CA ASN A 475 5.28 -17.06 -9.54
C ASN A 475 6.74 -16.71 -9.20
N GLN A 476 7.08 -16.58 -7.91
CA GLN A 476 8.42 -16.16 -7.48
C GLN A 476 9.51 -17.16 -7.89
N ALA A 477 9.27 -18.45 -7.70
CA ALA A 477 10.22 -19.51 -8.06
C ALA A 477 10.46 -19.55 -9.58
N PHE A 478 9.37 -19.49 -10.35
CA PHE A 478 9.42 -19.45 -11.82
C PHE A 478 10.16 -18.21 -12.32
N LEU A 479 9.86 -17.03 -11.77
CA LEU A 479 10.51 -15.79 -12.16
C LEU A 479 12.02 -15.84 -11.91
N LYS A 480 12.42 -16.33 -10.74
CA LYS A 480 13.83 -16.55 -10.39
C LYS A 480 14.52 -17.50 -11.38
N GLU A 481 13.90 -18.64 -11.66
CA GLU A 481 14.43 -19.63 -12.62
C GLU A 481 14.64 -19.01 -14.00
N GLN A 482 13.64 -18.28 -14.51
CA GLN A 482 13.72 -17.64 -15.82
C GLN A 482 14.79 -16.56 -15.89
N ILE A 483 14.95 -15.75 -14.84
CA ILE A 483 16.00 -14.72 -14.75
C ILE A 483 17.39 -15.37 -14.78
N VAL A 484 17.61 -16.40 -13.96
CA VAL A 484 18.89 -17.10 -13.86
C VAL A 484 19.22 -17.85 -15.15
N ARG A 485 18.24 -18.47 -15.79
CA ARG A 485 18.39 -19.16 -17.09
C ARG A 485 18.81 -18.19 -18.19
N ALA A 486 18.13 -17.05 -18.27
CA ALA A 486 18.32 -16.05 -19.31
C ALA A 486 19.65 -15.29 -19.23
N GLN A 487 20.17 -15.02 -18.02
CA GLN A 487 21.33 -14.13 -17.81
C GLN A 487 21.21 -12.85 -18.68
N PRO A 488 20.17 -12.03 -18.54
CA PRO A 488 19.99 -10.89 -19.43
C PRO A 488 20.96 -9.75 -19.13
N GLY A 489 21.32 -8.98 -20.16
CA GLY A 489 22.00 -7.69 -19.98
C GLY A 489 21.04 -6.57 -19.59
N THR A 490 19.77 -6.69 -19.97
CA THR A 490 18.70 -5.72 -19.64
C THR A 490 17.46 -6.44 -19.10
N ILE A 491 16.89 -5.94 -18.01
CA ILE A 491 15.63 -6.40 -17.45
C ILE A 491 14.65 -5.24 -17.47
N VAL A 492 13.53 -5.42 -18.15
CA VAL A 492 12.39 -4.51 -18.13
C VAL A 492 11.30 -5.14 -17.27
N VAL A 493 10.77 -4.40 -16.31
CA VAL A 493 9.69 -4.88 -15.44
C VAL A 493 8.60 -3.83 -15.29
N ASP A 494 7.32 -4.24 -15.31
CA ASP A 494 6.21 -3.34 -14.99
C ASP A 494 5.84 -3.36 -13.50
N CYS A 495 5.05 -2.39 -13.05
CA CYS A 495 4.59 -2.31 -11.67
C CYS A 495 3.31 -3.15 -11.39
N ASN A 496 2.91 -4.07 -12.26
CA ASN A 496 1.78 -4.97 -11.98
C ASN A 496 2.15 -6.07 -10.97
N PHE A 497 3.44 -6.33 -10.76
CA PHE A 497 3.91 -7.22 -9.69
C PHE A 497 3.78 -6.59 -8.31
N SER A 498 3.61 -7.43 -7.28
CA SER A 498 3.58 -6.99 -5.89
C SER A 498 4.96 -6.46 -5.44
N PRO A 499 5.04 -5.64 -4.38
CA PRO A 499 6.31 -5.20 -3.79
C PRO A 499 7.24 -6.34 -3.41
N GLU A 500 6.71 -7.49 -2.98
CA GLU A 500 7.46 -8.69 -2.61
C GLU A 500 8.09 -9.34 -3.84
N MET A 501 7.33 -9.46 -4.93
CA MET A 501 7.81 -9.99 -6.21
C MET A 501 8.90 -9.09 -6.81
N LEU A 502 8.68 -7.76 -6.81
CA LEU A 502 9.70 -6.79 -7.23
C LEU A 502 10.94 -6.88 -6.33
N SER A 503 10.77 -7.01 -5.01
CA SER A 503 11.88 -7.19 -4.07
C SER A 503 12.67 -8.46 -4.36
N SER A 504 11.99 -9.57 -4.67
CA SER A 504 12.61 -10.84 -5.02
C SER A 504 13.38 -10.73 -6.34
N LEU A 505 12.81 -10.08 -7.36
CA LEU A 505 13.49 -9.83 -8.63
C LEU A 505 14.78 -9.04 -8.40
N LEU A 506 14.72 -7.92 -7.67
CA LEU A 506 15.90 -7.10 -7.37
C LEU A 506 16.94 -7.88 -6.55
N GLN A 507 16.51 -8.78 -5.67
CA GLN A 507 17.42 -9.65 -4.92
C GLN A 507 18.14 -10.66 -5.82
N VAL A 508 17.42 -11.30 -6.75
CA VAL A 508 18.00 -12.25 -7.72
C VAL A 508 19.03 -11.51 -8.59
N VAL A 509 18.68 -10.32 -9.06
CA VAL A 509 19.59 -9.44 -9.83
C VAL A 509 20.91 -9.19 -9.09
N LYS A 510 20.86 -8.87 -7.79
CA LYS A 510 22.07 -8.56 -7.00
C LYS A 510 22.92 -9.77 -6.63
N ARG A 511 22.36 -10.99 -6.62
CA ARG A 511 23.01 -12.15 -5.95
C ARG A 511 23.25 -13.35 -6.83
N GLU A 512 22.49 -13.52 -7.91
CA GLU A 512 22.45 -14.78 -8.66
C GLU A 512 22.88 -14.63 -10.12
N LEU A 513 23.01 -13.40 -10.63
CA LEU A 513 23.49 -13.14 -11.98
C LEU A 513 25.01 -12.98 -12.02
N GLN A 514 25.61 -13.36 -13.17
CA GLN A 514 27.06 -13.28 -13.36
C GLN A 514 27.56 -11.85 -13.60
N TYR A 515 26.68 -10.97 -14.08
CA TYR A 515 26.91 -9.55 -14.32
C TYR A 515 25.67 -8.77 -13.90
N GLU A 516 25.85 -7.50 -13.58
CA GLU A 516 24.75 -6.62 -13.20
C GLU A 516 23.98 -6.15 -14.45
N PRO A 517 22.71 -6.56 -14.62
CA PRO A 517 21.88 -6.09 -15.71
C PRO A 517 21.43 -4.65 -15.49
N LYS A 518 21.07 -3.96 -16.58
CA LYS A 518 20.33 -2.71 -16.51
C LYS A 518 18.87 -3.02 -16.20
N VAL A 519 18.39 -2.60 -15.02
CA VAL A 519 16.99 -2.79 -14.62
C VAL A 519 16.19 -1.53 -14.92
N ILE A 520 15.19 -1.65 -15.78
CA ILE A 520 14.29 -0.58 -16.20
C ILE A 520 12.89 -0.93 -15.69
N VAL A 521 12.27 -0.01 -14.96
CA VAL A 521 10.93 -0.22 -14.40
C VAL A 521 9.92 0.70 -15.07
N GLU A 522 8.86 0.12 -15.65
CA GLU A 522 7.71 0.84 -16.21
C GLU A 522 6.63 1.05 -15.14
N PRO A 523 6.36 2.30 -14.74
CA PRO A 523 5.20 2.61 -13.94
C PRO A 523 3.92 2.40 -14.75
N THR A 524 2.96 1.66 -14.21
CA THR A 524 1.70 1.31 -14.91
C THR A 524 0.55 2.29 -14.62
N SER A 525 0.46 2.73 -13.38
CA SER A 525 -0.57 3.67 -12.90
C SER A 525 -0.13 4.29 -11.59
N ALA A 526 -0.74 5.40 -11.15
CA ALA A 526 -0.37 6.04 -9.89
C ALA A 526 -0.43 5.09 -8.67
N PRO A 527 -1.47 4.25 -8.46
CA PRO A 527 -1.46 3.28 -7.36
C PRO A 527 -0.35 2.23 -7.49
N LYS A 528 -0.10 1.72 -8.70
CA LYS A 528 0.89 0.65 -8.93
C LYS A 528 2.33 1.17 -8.88
N SER A 529 2.58 2.39 -9.35
CA SER A 529 3.91 2.99 -9.34
C SER A 529 4.46 3.18 -7.92
N SER A 530 3.57 3.35 -6.92
CA SER A 530 3.96 3.41 -5.50
C SER A 530 4.73 2.16 -5.04
N ARG A 531 4.54 1.01 -5.70
CA ARG A 531 5.17 -0.27 -5.35
C ARG A 531 6.70 -0.24 -5.46
N ILE A 532 7.26 0.59 -6.35
CA ILE A 532 8.70 0.82 -6.45
C ILE A 532 9.25 1.30 -5.09
N GLY A 533 8.54 2.20 -4.43
CA GLY A 533 8.90 2.68 -3.10
C GLY A 533 8.61 1.69 -1.98
N GLN A 534 7.87 0.60 -2.23
CA GLN A 534 7.48 -0.40 -1.23
C GLN A 534 8.41 -1.62 -1.19
N VAL A 535 9.35 -1.73 -2.13
CA VAL A 535 10.32 -2.83 -2.14
C VAL A 535 11.18 -2.85 -0.87
N ASN A 536 11.79 -3.99 -0.57
CA ASN A 536 12.75 -4.12 0.51
C ASN A 536 13.93 -3.18 0.25
N THR A 537 14.18 -2.24 1.15
CA THR A 537 15.18 -1.18 0.99
C THR A 537 16.60 -1.73 0.82
N LYS A 538 16.91 -2.92 1.35
CA LYS A 538 18.22 -3.58 1.13
C LYS A 538 18.48 -3.94 -0.34
N ASN A 539 17.40 -4.07 -1.11
CA ASN A 539 17.46 -4.37 -2.54
C ASN A 539 17.41 -3.09 -3.39
N LEU A 540 17.19 -1.93 -2.78
CA LEU A 540 17.23 -0.62 -3.44
C LEU A 540 18.58 0.05 -3.13
N GLY A 541 19.59 -0.21 -3.96
CA GLY A 541 20.90 0.41 -3.76
C GLY A 541 20.89 1.91 -4.06
N VAL A 542 21.68 2.66 -3.28
CA VAL A 542 22.03 4.07 -3.53
C VAL A 542 23.28 4.13 -4.40
N PHE A 543 23.39 5.18 -5.20
CA PHE A 543 24.57 5.47 -6.02
C PHE A 543 25.87 5.34 -5.20
N PRO A 544 26.90 4.63 -5.72
CA PRO A 544 27.00 4.05 -7.07
C PRO A 544 26.41 2.65 -7.26
N ASN A 545 25.82 2.07 -6.21
CA ASN A 545 25.36 0.67 -6.19
C ASN A 545 23.89 0.50 -6.60
N ASN A 546 23.39 1.37 -7.49
CA ASN A 546 21.99 1.39 -7.89
C ASN A 546 21.54 0.05 -8.46
N THR A 547 20.43 -0.48 -7.96
CA THR A 547 19.86 -1.73 -8.49
C THR A 547 18.84 -1.48 -9.59
N ILE A 548 18.13 -0.35 -9.53
CA ILE A 548 17.24 0.12 -10.59
C ILE A 548 18.02 1.16 -11.39
N SER A 549 18.20 0.94 -12.68
CA SER A 549 18.94 1.84 -13.57
C SER A 549 18.05 2.98 -14.10
N MET A 550 16.78 2.68 -14.40
CA MET A 550 15.88 3.66 -15.01
C MET A 550 14.41 3.44 -14.63
N ILE A 551 13.66 4.56 -14.55
CA ILE A 551 12.20 4.57 -14.58
C ILE A 551 11.67 5.50 -15.67
N THR A 552 10.47 5.20 -16.16
CA THR A 552 9.76 5.93 -17.24
C THR A 552 8.39 6.44 -16.77
N PRO A 553 8.28 7.25 -15.69
CA PRO A 553 6.99 7.65 -15.15
C PRO A 553 6.30 8.75 -15.98
N THR A 554 4.98 8.81 -15.91
CA THR A 554 4.24 10.07 -16.11
C THR A 554 4.42 11.00 -14.90
N VAL A 555 4.03 12.26 -15.01
CA VAL A 555 4.08 13.22 -13.88
C VAL A 555 3.31 12.71 -12.64
N ALA A 556 2.15 12.08 -12.84
CA ALA A 556 1.34 11.55 -11.75
C ALA A 556 1.99 10.32 -11.09
N GLU A 557 2.58 9.43 -11.88
CA GLU A 557 3.28 8.25 -11.37
C GLU A 557 4.55 8.62 -10.61
N LEU A 558 5.30 9.62 -11.10
CA LEU A 558 6.47 10.17 -10.41
C LEU A 558 6.09 10.69 -9.02
N ALA A 559 5.00 11.46 -8.92
CA ALA A 559 4.52 11.97 -7.66
C ALA A 559 4.12 10.85 -6.68
N SER A 560 3.54 9.77 -7.18
CA SER A 560 3.18 8.60 -6.35
C SER A 560 4.41 7.82 -5.86
N ILE A 561 5.42 7.62 -6.73
CA ILE A 561 6.71 7.02 -6.36
C ILE A 561 7.36 7.88 -5.27
N HIS A 562 7.51 9.18 -5.54
CA HIS A 562 8.11 10.16 -4.64
C HIS A 562 7.41 10.21 -3.27
N SER A 563 6.08 10.30 -3.25
CA SER A 563 5.29 10.30 -2.01
C SER A 563 5.52 9.03 -1.19
N THR A 564 5.70 7.90 -1.85
CA THR A 564 5.95 6.62 -1.16
C THR A 564 7.36 6.55 -0.58
N PHE A 565 8.38 7.01 -1.31
CA PHE A 565 9.74 7.14 -0.79
C PHE A 565 9.79 8.05 0.43
N SER A 566 9.13 9.21 0.35
CA SER A 566 9.02 10.16 1.46
C SER A 566 8.29 9.56 2.66
N ARG A 567 7.14 8.90 2.46
CA ARG A 567 6.36 8.27 3.54
C ARG A 567 7.12 7.15 4.26
N ARG A 568 8.04 6.48 3.55
CA ARG A 568 8.91 5.43 4.10
C ARG A 568 10.26 5.96 4.58
N GLU A 569 10.40 7.29 4.69
CA GLU A 569 11.60 7.94 5.24
C GLU A 569 12.88 7.58 4.46
N LEU A 570 12.76 7.24 3.17
CA LEU A 570 13.91 6.91 2.32
C LEU A 570 14.75 8.14 1.97
N PHE A 571 14.21 9.34 2.17
CA PHE A 571 14.95 10.60 2.02
C PHE A 571 15.58 11.08 3.34
N ASP A 572 15.49 10.30 4.42
CA ASP A 572 16.06 10.63 5.73
C ASP A 572 17.34 9.81 6.03
N ASP A 573 17.88 9.14 5.01
CA ASP A 573 19.15 8.41 5.08
C ASP A 573 20.34 9.37 4.92
N TYR A 574 21.03 9.65 6.03
CA TYR A 574 22.20 10.52 6.09
C TYR A 574 23.52 9.80 5.77
N ASP A 575 23.52 8.46 5.72
CA ASP A 575 24.74 7.67 5.57
C ASP A 575 25.04 7.40 4.09
N GLU A 576 24.03 7.09 3.28
CA GLU A 576 24.21 6.76 1.84
C GLU A 576 23.49 7.78 0.93
N TRP A 577 22.19 7.99 1.11
CA TRP A 577 21.38 8.86 0.23
C TRP A 577 21.79 10.33 0.26
N PHE A 578 21.92 10.94 1.45
CA PHE A 578 22.21 12.37 1.56
C PHE A 578 23.57 12.74 0.95
N PRO A 579 24.68 12.00 1.19
CA PRO A 579 25.95 12.25 0.50
C PRO A 579 25.81 12.18 -1.04
N ALA A 580 25.06 11.21 -1.56
CA ALA A 580 24.81 11.10 -2.99
C ALA A 580 23.99 12.31 -3.51
N LEU A 581 22.96 12.75 -2.79
CA LEU A 581 22.19 13.95 -3.13
C LEU A 581 23.04 15.22 -3.09
N ASP A 582 23.84 15.40 -2.05
CA ASP A 582 24.72 16.57 -1.87
C ASP A 582 25.75 16.65 -3.00
N SER A 583 26.28 15.48 -3.41
CA SER A 583 27.22 15.38 -4.53
C SER A 583 26.66 15.95 -5.84
N LEU A 584 25.33 15.93 -6.04
CA LEU A 584 24.70 16.46 -7.25
C LEU A 584 24.93 17.96 -7.46
N GLY A 585 25.35 18.71 -6.43
CA GLY A 585 25.70 20.13 -6.56
C GLY A 585 24.50 21.04 -6.84
N ILE A 586 23.33 20.73 -6.28
CA ILE A 586 22.09 21.50 -6.43
C ILE A 586 22.11 22.73 -5.49
N ASN A 587 23.02 23.65 -5.74
CA ASN A 587 23.21 24.87 -4.94
C ASN A 587 22.22 25.99 -5.31
N SER A 588 22.26 27.11 -4.60
CA SER A 588 21.40 28.28 -4.89
C SER A 588 21.62 28.82 -6.30
N GLN A 589 22.87 28.85 -6.78
CA GLN A 589 23.20 29.36 -8.11
C GLN A 589 22.56 28.50 -9.21
N PHE A 590 22.59 27.18 -9.08
CA PHE A 590 21.93 26.27 -10.01
C PHE A 590 20.40 26.46 -10.00
N ARG A 591 19.79 26.64 -8.82
CA ARG A 591 18.35 26.91 -8.70
C ARG A 591 17.95 28.25 -9.33
N GLU A 592 18.74 29.30 -9.11
CA GLU A 592 18.54 30.62 -9.74
C GLU A 592 18.71 30.56 -11.26
N LYS A 593 19.72 29.82 -11.75
CA LYS A 593 19.91 29.55 -13.18
C LYS A 593 18.66 28.88 -13.77
N MET A 594 18.16 27.81 -13.16
CA MET A 594 16.95 27.12 -13.61
C MET A 594 15.73 28.02 -13.61
N ALA A 595 15.52 28.81 -12.56
CA ALA A 595 14.41 29.78 -12.46
C ALA A 595 14.51 30.87 -13.55
N SER A 596 15.71 31.38 -13.83
CA SER A 596 15.96 32.35 -14.90
C SER A 596 15.64 31.78 -16.28
N GLN A 597 16.05 30.52 -16.54
CA GLN A 597 15.77 29.84 -17.81
C GLN A 597 14.29 29.46 -17.98
N ALA A 598 13.55 29.31 -16.89
CA ALA A 598 12.11 29.01 -16.94
C ALA A 598 11.30 30.09 -17.67
N ASN A 599 11.80 31.33 -17.73
CA ASN A 599 11.20 32.40 -18.52
C ASN A 599 11.36 32.21 -20.04
N LYS A 600 12.30 31.36 -20.48
CA LYS A 600 12.59 31.09 -21.90
C LYS A 600 11.95 29.81 -22.41
N HIS A 601 11.65 28.87 -21.51
CA HIS A 601 11.10 27.56 -21.84
C HIS A 601 9.85 27.29 -21.00
N GLU A 602 8.67 27.34 -21.63
CA GLU A 602 7.38 27.09 -20.96
C GLU A 602 7.34 25.71 -20.29
N VAL A 603 7.93 24.69 -20.93
CA VAL A 603 8.00 23.36 -20.34
C VAL A 603 8.82 23.35 -19.05
N LEU A 604 9.92 24.12 -18.98
CA LEU A 604 10.75 24.18 -17.79
C LEU A 604 9.99 24.85 -16.65
N LYS A 605 9.25 25.93 -16.95
CA LYS A 605 8.33 26.55 -16.00
C LYS A 605 7.30 25.56 -15.47
N PHE A 606 6.64 24.81 -16.35
CA PHE A 606 5.70 23.76 -15.98
C PHE A 606 6.34 22.70 -15.06
N LEU A 607 7.55 22.24 -15.38
CA LEU A 607 8.27 21.22 -14.61
C LEU A 607 8.62 21.72 -13.20
N LEU A 608 9.04 22.99 -13.06
CA LEU A 608 9.36 23.60 -11.77
C LEU A 608 8.11 23.85 -10.92
N GLU A 609 7.03 24.36 -11.53
CA GLU A 609 5.75 24.63 -10.84
C GLU A 609 5.08 23.35 -10.34
N LYS A 610 5.20 22.26 -11.10
CA LYS A 610 4.69 20.93 -10.70
C LYS A 610 5.63 20.16 -9.76
N GLY A 611 6.80 20.71 -9.45
CA GLY A 611 7.78 20.07 -8.59
C GLY A 611 8.47 18.84 -9.21
N VAL A 612 8.36 18.64 -10.54
CA VAL A 612 8.86 17.43 -11.22
C VAL A 612 10.37 17.31 -11.07
N ILE A 613 11.11 18.41 -11.31
CA ILE A 613 12.57 18.43 -11.21
C ILE A 613 13.03 18.11 -9.78
N GLN A 614 12.34 18.67 -8.78
CA GLN A 614 12.65 18.49 -7.37
C GLN A 614 12.41 17.04 -6.93
N GLN A 615 11.31 16.43 -7.38
CA GLN A 615 11.03 15.01 -7.13
C GLN A 615 12.09 14.12 -7.79
N CYS A 616 12.51 14.42 -9.03
CA CYS A 616 13.59 13.70 -9.68
C CYS A 616 14.91 13.79 -8.89
N PHE A 617 15.31 14.98 -8.42
CA PHE A 617 16.57 15.13 -7.66
C PHE A 617 16.61 14.27 -6.41
N GLN A 618 15.50 14.12 -5.68
CA GLN A 618 15.45 13.29 -4.49
C GLN A 618 15.45 11.79 -4.81
N LEU A 619 14.89 11.38 -5.95
CA LEU A 619 14.85 9.98 -6.38
C LEU A 619 16.13 9.51 -7.06
N ILE A 620 16.86 10.41 -7.72
CA ILE A 620 18.02 10.09 -8.54
C ILE A 620 19.15 9.33 -7.82
N PRO A 621 19.46 9.62 -6.53
CA PRO A 621 20.40 8.79 -5.78
C PRO A 621 20.04 7.30 -5.74
N TYR A 622 18.75 6.94 -5.80
CA TYR A 622 18.29 5.55 -5.88
C TYR A 622 18.10 5.06 -7.32
N ILE A 623 17.70 5.95 -8.23
CA ILE A 623 17.36 5.64 -9.62
C ILE A 623 18.04 6.65 -10.55
N PRO A 624 19.23 6.34 -11.07
CA PRO A 624 20.12 7.33 -11.68
C PRO A 624 19.59 7.92 -12.99
N THR A 625 18.61 7.28 -13.65
CA THR A 625 17.98 7.81 -14.87
C THR A 625 16.45 7.85 -14.72
N ILE A 626 15.83 9.02 -14.89
CA ILE A 626 14.38 9.19 -14.85
C ILE A 626 13.90 9.87 -16.13
N ALA A 627 13.15 9.16 -16.98
CA ALA A 627 12.52 9.71 -18.18
C ALA A 627 11.04 10.01 -17.92
N VAL A 628 10.72 11.27 -17.65
CA VAL A 628 9.35 11.69 -17.34
C VAL A 628 8.58 11.96 -18.64
N LYS A 629 7.54 11.19 -18.89
CA LYS A 629 6.61 11.34 -20.02
C LYS A 629 5.66 12.52 -19.75
N LEU A 630 5.66 13.51 -20.65
CA LEU A 630 4.87 14.76 -20.53
C LEU A 630 3.70 14.81 -21.53
N GLY A 631 3.34 13.68 -22.13
CA GLY A 631 2.30 13.58 -23.16
C GLY A 631 2.67 14.41 -24.39
N LYS A 632 1.77 15.32 -24.81
CA LYS A 632 1.98 16.20 -25.98
C LYS A 632 3.19 17.15 -25.86
N LYS A 633 3.76 17.29 -24.66
CA LYS A 633 4.98 18.09 -24.43
C LYS A 633 6.26 17.28 -24.66
N GLY A 634 6.20 15.99 -24.98
CA GLY A 634 7.38 15.15 -25.17
C GLY A 634 7.91 14.55 -23.87
N VAL A 635 9.24 14.52 -23.70
CA VAL A 635 9.91 13.82 -22.59
C VAL A 635 10.99 14.71 -21.97
N VAL A 636 11.10 14.69 -20.64
CA VAL A 636 12.27 15.22 -19.94
C VAL A 636 13.04 14.07 -19.32
N LEU A 637 14.35 14.05 -19.55
CA LEU A 637 15.28 13.08 -18.99
C LEU A 637 16.09 13.77 -17.89
N VAL A 638 16.12 13.18 -16.70
CA VAL A 638 16.93 13.65 -15.57
C VAL A 638 17.88 12.51 -15.19
N LYS A 639 19.20 12.77 -15.26
CA LYS A 639 20.25 11.77 -15.07
C LYS A 639 21.23 12.19 -13.98
N LEU A 640 21.72 11.24 -13.19
CA LEU A 640 22.99 11.35 -12.47
C LEU A 640 24.12 11.01 -13.43
N SER A 641 25.08 11.93 -13.55
CA SER A 641 26.31 11.68 -14.29
C SER A 641 27.53 11.78 -13.39
N THR A 642 28.54 10.96 -13.65
CA THR A 642 29.87 10.99 -13.01
C THR A 642 30.85 11.94 -13.73
N ASP A 643 30.44 12.52 -14.87
CA ASP A 643 31.16 13.58 -15.57
C ASP A 643 30.18 14.57 -16.20
N VAL A 644 29.66 15.50 -15.38
CA VAL A 644 28.76 16.56 -15.88
C VAL A 644 29.45 17.60 -16.76
N GLU A 645 30.78 17.64 -16.79
CA GLU A 645 31.52 18.58 -17.65
C GLU A 645 31.59 18.11 -19.10
N ALA A 646 31.66 16.79 -19.33
CA ALA A 646 31.60 16.20 -20.67
C ALA A 646 30.43 16.73 -21.51
N TYR A 647 29.27 16.96 -20.89
CA TYR A 647 28.06 17.48 -21.54
C TYR A 647 28.21 18.88 -22.13
N LYS A 648 29.16 19.69 -21.67
CA LYS A 648 29.46 21.00 -22.27
C LYS A 648 30.15 20.88 -23.63
N SER A 649 30.78 19.73 -23.89
CA SER A 649 31.58 19.46 -25.08
C SER A 649 30.85 18.60 -26.11
N ILE A 650 29.66 18.08 -25.79
CA ILE A 650 28.86 17.28 -26.73
C ILE A 650 28.33 18.19 -27.83
N PRO A 651 28.65 17.94 -29.11
CA PRO A 651 28.14 18.77 -30.20
C PRO A 651 26.63 18.57 -30.34
N THR A 652 25.88 19.67 -30.35
CA THR A 652 24.42 19.68 -30.54
C THR A 652 24.03 19.71 -32.03
N SER A 653 24.92 19.32 -32.93
CA SER A 653 24.68 19.26 -34.38
C SER A 653 23.83 18.07 -34.80
N SER A 654 23.62 17.09 -33.91
CA SER A 654 22.73 15.96 -34.15
C SER A 654 21.30 16.46 -34.41
N PRO A 655 20.59 15.93 -35.43
CA PRO A 655 19.19 16.29 -35.67
C PRO A 655 18.26 15.85 -34.54
N TYR A 656 18.73 14.98 -33.64
CA TYR A 656 17.98 14.45 -32.51
C TYR A 656 18.31 15.15 -31.18
N ALA A 657 19.16 16.17 -31.20
CA ALA A 657 19.61 16.87 -30.00
C ALA A 657 18.43 17.39 -29.16
N PRO A 658 18.51 17.33 -27.83
CA PRO A 658 17.50 17.89 -26.94
C PRO A 658 17.39 19.40 -27.15
N SER A 659 16.19 19.94 -26.93
CA SER A 659 15.93 21.38 -27.05
C SER A 659 16.71 22.20 -26.01
N PHE A 660 17.03 21.61 -24.86
CA PHE A 660 17.99 22.16 -23.92
C PHE A 660 18.68 21.05 -23.13
N ILE A 661 19.89 21.34 -22.67
CA ILE A 661 20.67 20.54 -21.71
C ILE A 661 21.06 21.48 -20.57
N TYR A 662 20.69 21.12 -19.34
CA TYR A 662 21.14 21.82 -18.14
C TYR A 662 21.89 20.87 -17.23
N THR A 663 23.11 21.23 -16.89
CA THR A 663 23.93 20.52 -15.91
C THR A 663 24.14 21.34 -14.65
N SER A 664 24.21 20.65 -13.51
CA SER A 664 24.75 21.24 -12.28
C SER A 664 26.27 21.39 -12.37
N GLU A 665 26.85 22.10 -11.41
CA GLU A 665 28.32 22.18 -11.30
C GLU A 665 28.93 20.86 -10.83
N GLY A 666 28.14 20.03 -10.14
CA GLY A 666 28.59 18.78 -9.55
C GLY A 666 29.67 18.93 -8.48
N SER A 667 29.88 17.86 -7.74
CA SER A 667 30.93 17.75 -6.73
C SER A 667 31.95 16.69 -7.13
N MET A 668 33.20 16.90 -6.72
CA MET A 668 34.24 15.87 -6.87
C MET A 668 34.00 14.78 -5.82
N VAL A 669 33.71 13.56 -6.29
CA VAL A 669 33.62 12.35 -5.47
C VAL A 669 34.67 11.39 -6.01
N GLU A 670 35.70 11.13 -5.21
CA GLU A 670 36.92 10.45 -5.66
C GLU A 670 37.56 11.18 -6.87
N GLU A 671 37.61 10.54 -8.04
CA GLU A 671 38.16 11.11 -9.29
C GLU A 671 37.07 11.53 -10.29
N GLN A 672 35.80 11.43 -9.91
CA GLN A 672 34.65 11.70 -10.78
C GLN A 672 33.92 12.98 -10.36
N ARG A 673 33.41 13.72 -11.35
CA ARG A 673 32.61 14.93 -11.12
C ARG A 673 31.13 14.60 -11.20
N VAL A 674 30.61 14.14 -10.06
CA VAL A 674 29.23 13.69 -9.92
C VAL A 674 28.28 14.89 -9.94
N GLY A 675 27.22 14.83 -10.73
CA GLY A 675 26.24 15.90 -10.85
C GLY A 675 24.95 15.44 -11.54
N VAL A 676 24.06 16.39 -11.83
CA VAL A 676 22.80 16.12 -12.53
C VAL A 676 22.80 16.71 -13.93
N VAL A 677 22.16 16.00 -14.86
CA VAL A 677 21.93 16.41 -16.24
C VAL A 677 20.43 16.39 -16.51
N ILE A 678 19.90 17.47 -17.08
CA ILE A 678 18.49 17.62 -17.46
C ILE A 678 18.43 17.87 -18.95
N GLU A 679 17.82 16.95 -19.69
CA GLU A 679 17.66 17.02 -21.14
C GLU A 679 16.18 17.02 -21.49
N TYR A 680 15.74 17.95 -22.33
CA TYR A 680 14.35 18.01 -22.76
C TYR A 680 14.20 17.72 -24.25
N PHE A 681 13.39 16.73 -24.56
CA PHE A 681 13.07 16.28 -25.92
C PHE A 681 11.63 16.67 -26.24
N PRO A 682 11.39 17.72 -27.03
CA PRO A 682 10.05 18.07 -27.45
C PRO A 682 9.46 16.96 -28.34
N ILE A 683 8.14 16.95 -28.44
CA ILE A 683 7.45 16.00 -29.32
C ILE A 683 7.94 16.17 -30.78
N PRO A 684 8.33 15.08 -31.48
CA PRO A 684 8.80 15.14 -32.86
C PRO A 684 7.77 15.78 -33.79
N LYS A 685 8.24 16.47 -34.83
CA LYS A 685 7.36 17.06 -35.86
C LYS A 685 6.44 16.03 -36.51
N ALA A 686 6.92 14.77 -36.65
CA ALA A 686 6.11 13.66 -37.14
C ALA A 686 4.85 13.39 -36.31
N ASN A 687 4.78 13.91 -35.08
CA ASN A 687 3.72 13.69 -34.11
C ASN A 687 2.90 14.94 -33.75
N HIS A 688 3.01 16.05 -34.52
CA HIS A 688 2.27 17.29 -34.21
C HIS A 688 0.79 17.21 -34.60
N ASP A 689 0.49 16.65 -35.77
CA ASP A 689 -0.85 16.61 -36.37
C ASP A 689 -1.38 15.16 -36.52
N LEU A 690 -1.42 14.43 -35.40
CA LEU A 690 -1.84 13.04 -35.40
C LEU A 690 -3.36 12.88 -35.37
N ASN A 691 -3.90 11.98 -36.19
CA ASN A 691 -5.27 11.53 -36.06
C ASN A 691 -5.34 10.45 -34.97
N VAL A 692 -5.61 10.87 -33.73
CA VAL A 692 -5.63 9.96 -32.57
C VAL A 692 -6.81 8.99 -32.70
N VAL A 693 -6.49 7.70 -32.86
CA VAL A 693 -7.42 6.58 -32.93
C VAL A 693 -7.50 5.85 -31.59
N ASN A 694 -6.38 5.75 -30.88
CA ASN A 694 -6.26 5.09 -29.58
C ASN A 694 -5.29 5.86 -28.68
N VAL A 695 -5.55 5.93 -27.38
CA VAL A 695 -4.64 6.57 -26.40
C VAL A 695 -3.92 5.55 -25.50
N THR A 696 -4.25 4.26 -25.62
CA THR A 696 -3.57 3.19 -24.87
C THR A 696 -2.26 2.80 -25.54
N GLY A 697 -1.28 2.34 -24.75
CA GLY A 697 -0.04 1.77 -25.29
C GLY A 697 1.02 2.78 -25.73
N ALA A 698 0.74 4.09 -25.76
CA ALA A 698 1.75 5.09 -26.14
C ALA A 698 2.99 5.07 -25.22
N GLY A 699 2.76 4.99 -23.90
CA GLY A 699 3.84 4.87 -22.91
C GLY A 699 4.58 3.55 -23.02
N ASP A 700 3.84 2.44 -23.17
CA ASP A 700 4.39 1.10 -23.33
C ASP A 700 5.24 1.00 -24.61
N THR A 701 4.79 1.61 -25.70
CA THR A 701 5.56 1.73 -26.96
C THR A 701 6.83 2.52 -26.76
N PHE A 702 6.75 3.66 -26.07
CA PHE A 702 7.93 4.48 -25.78
C PHE A 702 9.01 3.64 -25.08
N LEU A 703 8.64 2.91 -24.01
CA LEU A 703 9.60 2.07 -23.31
C LEU A 703 10.05 0.85 -24.14
N GLY A 704 9.14 0.18 -24.85
CA GLY A 704 9.47 -0.99 -25.66
C GLY A 704 10.55 -0.67 -26.70
N VAL A 705 10.38 0.44 -27.43
CA VAL A 705 11.36 0.94 -28.42
C VAL A 705 12.64 1.43 -27.74
N LEU A 706 12.55 2.07 -26.58
CA LEU A 706 13.73 2.54 -25.86
C LEU A 706 14.58 1.36 -25.36
N SER A 707 13.95 0.36 -24.75
CA SER A 707 14.61 -0.84 -24.23
C SER A 707 15.28 -1.68 -25.32
N SER A 708 14.76 -1.71 -26.55
CA SER A 708 15.40 -2.42 -27.66
C SER A 708 16.70 -1.77 -28.14
N HIS A 709 16.91 -0.49 -27.82
CA HIS A 709 18.16 0.21 -28.14
C HIS A 709 19.18 0.17 -27.00
N VAL A 710 18.75 -0.02 -25.74
CA VAL A 710 19.66 -0.17 -24.57
C VAL A 710 20.59 -1.37 -24.76
N SER A 711 20.11 -2.46 -25.35
CA SER A 711 20.95 -3.65 -25.59
C SER A 711 22.07 -3.40 -26.61
N SER A 712 21.94 -2.37 -27.46
CA SER A 712 22.94 -2.02 -28.47
C SER A 712 23.94 -0.96 -27.99
N TYR A 713 23.53 -0.08 -27.07
CA TYR A 713 24.35 1.03 -26.57
C TYR A 713 24.14 1.23 -25.06
N ASP A 714 25.23 1.23 -24.27
CA ASP A 714 25.21 1.39 -22.80
C ASP A 714 24.99 2.87 -22.37
N TRP A 715 23.99 3.55 -22.91
CA TRP A 715 23.70 4.95 -22.57
C TRP A 715 23.01 5.12 -21.20
N LEU A 716 22.72 4.03 -20.48
CA LEU A 716 22.29 4.04 -19.08
C LEU A 716 23.47 4.12 -18.08
N SER A 717 24.71 4.17 -18.58
CA SER A 717 25.89 4.48 -17.77
C SER A 717 25.83 5.93 -17.27
N SER A 718 26.18 6.16 -16.00
CA SER A 718 26.36 7.51 -15.45
C SER A 718 27.60 8.21 -16.03
N GLU A 719 28.53 7.45 -16.60
CA GLU A 719 29.70 7.98 -17.30
C GLU A 719 29.43 8.16 -18.79
N VAL A 720 29.80 9.33 -19.32
CA VAL A 720 29.84 9.61 -20.77
C VAL A 720 31.16 9.08 -21.32
N LYS A 721 31.13 7.89 -21.92
CA LYS A 721 32.31 7.22 -22.48
C LYS A 721 32.66 7.78 -23.86
N THR A 722 31.64 8.07 -24.68
CA THR A 722 31.81 8.61 -26.03
C THR A 722 30.68 9.56 -26.42
N ILE A 723 30.90 10.41 -27.44
CA ILE A 723 29.85 11.29 -27.98
C ILE A 723 28.76 10.46 -28.66
N GLU A 724 29.15 9.38 -29.33
CA GLU A 724 28.24 8.47 -30.03
C GLU A 724 27.24 7.81 -29.09
N GLN A 725 27.63 7.55 -27.84
CA GLN A 725 26.74 7.01 -26.79
C GLN A 725 25.57 7.97 -26.50
N GLU A 726 25.85 9.27 -26.34
CA GLU A 726 24.83 10.29 -26.08
C GLU A 726 23.98 10.58 -27.32
N TRP A 727 24.58 10.59 -28.52
CA TRP A 727 23.82 10.70 -29.76
C TRP A 727 22.88 9.51 -30.00
N ALA A 728 23.31 8.29 -29.64
CA ALA A 728 22.48 7.10 -29.69
C ALA A 728 21.30 7.18 -28.70
N LEU A 729 21.51 7.75 -27.51
CA LEU A 729 20.41 8.06 -26.57
C LEU A 729 19.42 9.05 -27.19
N TRP A 730 19.90 10.16 -27.74
CA TRP A 730 19.05 11.19 -28.35
C TRP A 730 18.19 10.62 -29.50
N GLU A 731 18.82 9.85 -30.38
CA GLU A 731 18.11 9.12 -31.45
C GLU A 731 17.10 8.12 -30.87
N SER A 732 17.46 7.38 -29.83
CA SER A 732 16.57 6.41 -29.19
C SER A 732 15.31 7.07 -28.60
N ILE A 733 15.46 8.21 -27.93
CA ILE A 733 14.32 8.99 -27.39
C ILE A 733 13.47 9.54 -28.53
N TYR A 734 14.08 10.04 -29.60
CA TYR A 734 13.34 10.51 -30.79
C TYR A 734 12.50 9.38 -31.40
N ASN A 735 13.13 8.22 -31.69
CA ASN A 735 12.46 7.08 -32.30
C ASN A 735 11.36 6.51 -31.40
N ALA A 736 11.57 6.43 -30.09
CA ALA A 736 10.56 6.02 -29.12
C ALA A 736 9.34 6.96 -29.12
N GLN A 737 9.57 8.28 -29.22
CA GLN A 737 8.46 9.24 -29.36
C GLN A 737 7.72 9.06 -30.69
N VAL A 738 8.42 8.94 -31.83
CA VAL A 738 7.78 8.71 -33.15
C VAL A 738 6.94 7.43 -33.13
N ALA A 739 7.48 6.33 -32.61
CA ALA A 739 6.77 5.06 -32.47
C ALA A 739 5.51 5.17 -31.60
N SER A 740 5.57 5.96 -30.52
CA SER A 740 4.39 6.26 -29.69
C SER A 740 3.30 6.94 -30.51
N GLY A 741 3.69 7.86 -31.40
CA GLY A 741 2.81 8.52 -32.37
C GLY A 741 2.16 7.56 -33.37
N LEU A 742 2.89 6.55 -33.84
CA LEU A 742 2.34 5.50 -34.70
C LEU A 742 1.31 4.63 -33.97
N SER A 743 1.55 4.33 -32.69
CA SER A 743 0.65 3.51 -31.87
C SER A 743 -0.67 4.22 -31.60
N ILE A 744 -0.64 5.52 -31.28
CA ILE A 744 -1.89 6.27 -31.04
C ILE A 744 -2.75 6.49 -32.29
N GLN A 745 -2.20 6.29 -33.48
CA GLN A 745 -2.92 6.33 -34.76
C GLN A 745 -3.39 4.94 -35.22
N SER A 746 -3.05 3.89 -34.48
CA SER A 746 -3.42 2.51 -34.79
C SER A 746 -4.71 2.11 -34.09
N HIS A 747 -5.43 1.16 -34.68
CA HIS A 747 -6.51 0.45 -34.00
C HIS A 747 -5.98 -0.62 -33.04
N GLU A 748 -4.74 -1.05 -33.21
CA GLU A 748 -4.01 -1.92 -32.27
C GLU A 748 -3.35 -1.07 -31.18
N ALA A 749 -3.14 -1.64 -29.98
CA ALA A 749 -2.47 -0.92 -28.88
C ALA A 749 -1.02 -0.55 -29.23
N ILE A 750 -0.33 -1.39 -30.01
CA ILE A 750 1.03 -1.19 -30.48
C ILE A 750 1.04 -1.30 -32.00
N SER A 751 1.55 -0.27 -32.69
CA SER A 751 1.48 -0.24 -34.15
C SER A 751 2.52 -1.16 -34.80
N PRO A 752 2.13 -2.07 -35.72
CA PRO A 752 3.07 -2.85 -36.53
C PRO A 752 3.97 -2.00 -37.43
N GLU A 753 3.58 -0.76 -37.71
CA GLU A 753 4.34 0.20 -38.51
C GLU A 753 5.67 0.61 -37.84
N ILE A 754 5.83 0.34 -36.54
CA ILE A 754 7.11 0.53 -35.83
C ILE A 754 8.24 -0.25 -36.51
N LYS A 755 7.96 -1.41 -37.12
CA LYS A 755 8.95 -2.20 -37.89
C LYS A 755 9.56 -1.43 -39.06
N LYS A 756 8.88 -0.39 -39.56
CA LYS A 756 9.37 0.43 -40.67
C LYS A 756 10.37 1.49 -40.20
N LEU A 757 10.30 1.92 -38.94
CA LEU A 757 11.27 2.84 -38.34
C LEU A 757 12.66 2.20 -38.25
N THR A 758 12.73 0.87 -38.17
CA THR A 758 13.98 0.12 -38.07
C THR A 758 14.60 -0.27 -39.41
N THR A 759 13.86 -0.16 -40.53
CA THR A 759 14.33 -0.56 -41.87
C THR A 759 15.05 0.55 -42.65
N THR A 760 15.05 1.78 -42.15
CA THR A 760 15.75 2.92 -42.75
C THR A 760 16.96 3.28 -41.90
N HIS A 761 18.10 2.63 -42.16
CA HIS A 761 19.44 3.22 -42.08
C HIS A 761 20.45 2.34 -42.82
#